data_AF-A0AA41RT59-F1
#
_entry.id   AF-A0AA41RT59-F1
#
_cell.length_a   1.000
_cell.length_b   1.000
_cell.length_c   1.000
_cell.angle_alpha   90.00
_cell.angle_beta   90.00
_cell.angle_gamma   90.00
#
_symmetry.space_group_name_H-M   'P 1'
#
loop_
_entity.id
_entity.type
_entity.pdbx_description
1 polymer ?
#
loop_
_entity_poly.entity_id
_entity_poly.type
_entity_poly.pdbx_seq_one_letter_code
_entity_poly.pdbx_strand_id
1 'polypeptide(L)'
;MDTPSGQNISMTGSSDQDGSTVTEAPLWRHVVKLDKAPGGGGNRSFRCNFCNTVYNGSYSRVKAHLLKIKGQGIRICSKVDYESLKSLHKEHASSDQKKLVSTSPSSVYESPLPISSHSMQLKRRKMEDEEIQPAVFDSATRDELDKKAAKLFYSSALPFNLSRSPYWRDFITSVANSNCKGYSPPSYDQLRFNLLKDEKTRIERMLDKVKSSWDQTGVSILCDGWTDRNQRSLVNFMAVSLNGQFFLKAVDASGKEEDSKFLSQLLAEVINQVGPSRVVQIITDNASVCKAASLTLEATHPHVFWTPCVVHTLNLGLKNICSPEYSIENARRYEVLKWISDIDSDLKNIRDFIIGNEYSSSFYNKYGQLRLLKVPETRFATTIVLAKRVKEVRDALVKLVFDTDWEIYSTSDREKAQIFCTRIKDDSWWGRIDYLLEFTEPIVNMMGIADTNEAILHRVWEMWGLMLVQVQSVIFKNEKKDTLVDNSEFCNAVLSVLVERWDKNDTALLCLAYSLNPKYYSHTWLKGEWGTRQCLAPHQDQEISDKRILCLRRLYDNPYLLRQIQNEFGKFATGSAPFDQMEALQLRDDIDPISWWANFGSGTPLLQSLALRLLSQPASSSCCGRNWKTYSMIYNIKSKSPSARSEDVVYVHSNLRLMSRRTEDYSKGATKFWDIVGEDSDLEGQPELDLANLSLDDPVLEPMIFDEEEQDEGIEMLNPIGTSGSFIGGDEETD
;
A
#
# COMPACT_ATOMS: atom_id res chain seq x y z
N MET A 1 -32.98 -59.07 43.30
CA MET A 1 -32.84 -58.64 44.71
C MET A 1 -31.84 -59.62 45.32
N ASP A 2 -30.62 -59.27 45.70
CA ASP A 2 -30.08 -57.96 46.06
C ASP A 2 -28.56 -57.82 45.85
N THR A 3 -28.14 -56.56 45.91
CA THR A 3 -26.85 -55.89 45.69
C THR A 3 -25.99 -55.71 46.98
N PRO A 4 -24.74 -55.15 46.88
CA PRO A 4 -23.60 -55.52 47.74
C PRO A 4 -22.97 -54.42 48.63
N SER A 5 -21.90 -54.88 49.31
CA SER A 5 -20.73 -54.29 50.01
C SER A 5 -19.72 -53.55 49.10
N GLY A 6 -18.64 -52.88 49.51
CA GLY A 6 -17.84 -52.79 50.77
C GLY A 6 -16.78 -51.65 50.66
N GLN A 7 -16.37 -51.00 51.76
CA GLN A 7 -15.16 -51.22 52.60
C GLN A 7 -13.80 -51.14 51.86
N ASN A 8 -12.90 -50.16 52.04
CA ASN A 8 -12.16 -49.57 53.19
C ASN A 8 -10.84 -50.28 53.60
N ILE A 9 -9.93 -49.42 54.11
CA ILE A 9 -8.78 -49.60 55.04
C ILE A 9 -7.38 -49.56 54.35
N SER A 10 -6.57 -48.47 54.43
CA SER A 10 -5.70 -47.93 55.52
C SER A 10 -4.48 -48.83 55.85
N MET A 11 -3.24 -48.41 56.21
CA MET A 11 -2.58 -47.12 56.53
C MET A 11 -1.04 -47.36 56.62
N THR A 12 -0.28 -46.23 56.66
CA THR A 12 1.06 -45.96 57.26
C THR A 12 2.33 -45.89 56.37
N GLY A 13 3.11 -44.79 56.54
CA GLY A 13 4.57 -44.77 56.35
C GLY A 13 5.23 -43.53 55.68
N SER A 14 5.77 -42.61 56.49
CA SER A 14 6.87 -41.60 56.30
C SER A 14 7.92 -41.92 55.20
N SER A 15 8.72 -41.06 54.56
CA SER A 15 8.98 -39.61 54.38
C SER A 15 10.16 -39.52 53.39
N ASP A 16 10.23 -38.52 52.51
CA ASP A 16 11.45 -37.76 52.18
C ASP A 16 11.11 -36.65 51.18
N GLN A 17 11.56 -35.43 51.49
CA GLN A 17 11.44 -34.26 50.63
C GLN A 17 12.59 -34.24 49.63
N ASP A 18 12.31 -33.97 48.36
CA ASP A 18 13.12 -32.99 47.62
C ASP A 18 12.32 -32.40 46.45
N GLY A 19 12.37 -31.07 46.31
CA GLY A 19 11.57 -30.29 45.37
C GLY A 19 12.29 -29.98 44.07
N SER A 20 11.61 -30.16 42.94
CA SER A 20 11.64 -29.28 41.75
C SER A 20 10.72 -29.82 40.65
N THR A 21 9.59 -29.15 40.39
CA THR A 21 8.63 -29.56 39.35
C THR A 21 8.97 -28.92 38.01
N VAL A 22 9.62 -29.69 37.12
CA VAL A 22 9.77 -29.37 35.70
C VAL A 22 8.49 -29.75 34.94
N THR A 23 8.03 -28.85 34.07
CA THR A 23 6.81 -28.91 33.24
C THR A 23 6.85 -30.06 32.21
N GLU A 24 6.24 -31.20 32.50
CA GLU A 24 6.03 -32.28 31.51
C GLU A 24 5.04 -31.87 30.41
N ALA A 25 5.34 -32.26 29.16
CA ALA A 25 4.56 -31.92 27.98
C ALA A 25 3.09 -32.41 28.04
N PRO A 26 2.10 -31.55 27.73
CA PRO A 26 0.70 -31.69 28.16
C PRO A 26 -0.01 -32.92 27.56
N LEU A 27 0.25 -33.25 26.30
CA LEU A 27 -0.48 -34.33 25.61
C LEU A 27 -0.10 -35.73 26.11
N TRP A 28 0.93 -35.87 26.96
CA TRP A 28 1.23 -37.15 27.62
C TRP A 28 0.12 -37.61 28.57
N ARG A 29 -0.75 -36.71 29.04
CA ARG A 29 -1.88 -37.05 29.92
C ARG A 29 -2.95 -37.90 29.22
N HIS A 30 -2.96 -37.86 27.88
CA HIS A 30 -3.95 -38.54 27.05
C HIS A 30 -3.45 -39.89 26.49
N VAL A 31 -2.30 -40.36 26.97
CA VAL A 31 -1.72 -41.66 26.63
C VAL A 31 -1.13 -42.34 27.86
N VAL A 32 -1.20 -43.66 27.95
CA VAL A 32 -0.51 -44.45 28.99
C VAL A 32 0.91 -44.74 28.52
N LYS A 33 1.93 -44.23 29.24
CA LYS A 33 3.34 -44.56 29.01
C LYS A 33 3.58 -46.03 29.41
N LEU A 34 4.10 -46.84 28.49
CA LEU A 34 4.51 -48.23 28.71
C LEU A 34 6.05 -48.32 28.79
N ASP A 35 6.58 -49.46 29.19
CA ASP A 35 8.02 -49.67 29.39
C ASP A 35 8.87 -49.42 28.12
N LYS A 36 10.18 -49.18 28.34
CA LYS A 36 11.17 -48.85 27.30
C LYS A 36 11.10 -49.86 26.15
N ALA A 37 10.96 -49.35 24.92
CA ALA A 37 10.99 -50.19 23.72
C ALA A 37 12.37 -50.88 23.60
N PRO A 38 12.43 -52.13 23.09
CA PRO A 38 13.70 -52.81 22.87
C PRO A 38 14.40 -52.17 21.65
N GLY A 39 15.28 -51.22 21.93
CA GLY A 39 16.03 -50.48 20.92
C GLY A 39 16.44 -49.11 21.45
N GLY A 40 17.67 -49.03 22.00
CA GLY A 40 18.23 -47.85 22.64
C GLY A 40 18.05 -46.55 21.85
N GLY A 41 17.61 -45.51 22.55
CA GLY A 41 17.21 -44.21 22.02
C GLY A 41 15.97 -43.72 22.81
N GLY A 42 15.79 -42.42 23.03
CA GLY A 42 14.77 -41.84 23.93
C GLY A 42 13.29 -42.09 23.60
N ASN A 43 12.96 -43.09 22.78
CA ASN A 43 11.61 -43.48 22.40
C ASN A 43 10.93 -44.29 23.52
N ARG A 44 9.67 -43.99 23.80
CA ARG A 44 8.84 -44.75 24.74
C ARG A 44 7.71 -45.46 24.02
N SER A 45 7.31 -46.62 24.52
CA SER A 45 6.06 -47.24 24.11
C SER A 45 4.90 -46.52 24.80
N PHE A 46 3.79 -46.28 24.11
CA PHE A 46 2.63 -45.61 24.68
C PHE A 46 1.33 -46.14 24.08
N ARG A 47 0.28 -46.21 24.90
CA ARG A 47 -1.08 -46.59 24.49
C ARG A 47 -1.97 -45.35 24.47
N CYS A 48 -2.67 -45.12 23.36
CA CYS A 48 -3.62 -44.00 23.25
C CYS A 48 -4.91 -44.26 24.04
N ASN A 49 -5.37 -43.30 24.86
CA ASN A 49 -6.58 -43.46 25.68
C ASN A 49 -7.89 -43.47 24.85
N PHE A 50 -7.87 -42.92 23.63
CA PHE A 50 -9.04 -42.87 22.76
C PHE A 50 -9.20 -44.12 21.88
N CYS A 51 -8.11 -44.60 21.26
CA CYS A 51 -8.16 -45.75 20.35
C CYS A 51 -7.60 -47.05 20.93
N ASN A 52 -7.01 -47.02 22.14
CA ASN A 52 -6.34 -48.13 22.81
C ASN A 52 -5.21 -48.81 22.00
N THR A 53 -4.80 -48.23 20.88
CA THR A 53 -3.68 -48.75 20.07
C THR A 53 -2.35 -48.37 20.72
N VAL A 54 -1.39 -49.29 20.71
CA VAL A 54 -0.03 -49.11 21.24
C VAL A 54 0.92 -48.68 20.12
N TYR A 55 1.71 -47.65 20.38
CA TYR A 55 2.69 -47.08 19.45
C TYR A 55 4.05 -46.91 20.15
N ASN A 56 5.12 -46.85 19.36
CA ASN A 56 6.46 -46.56 19.85
C ASN A 56 6.96 -45.24 19.25
N GLY A 57 7.42 -44.30 20.09
CA GLY A 57 7.92 -43.02 19.59
C GLY A 57 8.14 -41.94 20.63
N SER A 58 8.49 -40.76 20.14
CA SER A 58 8.63 -39.53 20.93
C SER A 58 7.28 -38.80 21.07
N TYR A 59 7.26 -37.72 21.86
CA TYR A 59 6.11 -36.84 22.02
C TYR A 59 5.56 -36.31 20.68
N SER A 60 6.42 -36.09 19.67
CA SER A 60 6.00 -35.66 18.34
C SER A 60 5.02 -36.65 17.68
N ARG A 61 5.18 -37.95 17.93
CA ARG A 61 4.25 -38.98 17.44
C ARG A 61 2.94 -38.98 18.24
N VAL A 62 2.98 -38.73 19.55
CA VAL A 62 1.77 -38.54 20.37
C VAL A 62 0.95 -37.35 19.85
N LYS A 63 1.61 -36.21 19.59
CA LYS A 63 1.00 -35.00 19.03
C LYS A 63 0.37 -35.27 17.66
N ALA A 64 1.10 -35.92 16.75
CA ALA A 64 0.59 -36.21 15.42
C ALA A 64 -0.61 -37.17 15.44
N HIS A 65 -0.60 -38.17 16.34
CA HIS A 65 -1.70 -39.12 16.51
C HIS A 65 -2.98 -38.45 17.03
N LEU A 66 -2.87 -37.64 18.10
CA LEU A 66 -4.02 -37.03 18.79
C LEU A 66 -4.59 -35.80 18.05
N LEU A 67 -3.73 -34.98 17.42
CA LEU A 67 -4.14 -33.78 16.68
C LEU A 67 -4.39 -34.04 15.19
N LYS A 68 -4.44 -35.32 14.76
CA LYS A 68 -4.71 -35.74 13.37
C LYS A 68 -3.77 -35.13 12.31
N ILE A 69 -2.49 -34.93 12.65
CA ILE A 69 -1.48 -34.38 11.72
C ILE A 69 -0.95 -35.49 10.81
N LYS A 70 -1.13 -35.36 9.49
CA LYS A 70 -0.65 -36.33 8.49
C LYS A 70 0.85 -36.18 8.22
N GLY A 71 1.51 -37.24 7.74
CA GLY A 71 2.90 -37.21 7.28
C GLY A 71 3.99 -37.47 8.33
N GLN A 72 3.64 -37.82 9.58
CA GLN A 72 4.59 -37.97 10.70
C GLN A 72 4.89 -39.45 11.09
N GLY A 73 4.67 -40.40 10.17
CA GLY A 73 5.01 -41.81 10.38
C GLY A 73 4.20 -42.54 11.46
N ILE A 74 3.04 -41.99 11.87
CA ILE A 74 2.08 -42.62 12.79
C ILE A 74 0.66 -42.48 12.24
N ARG A 75 -0.22 -43.48 12.47
CA ARG A 75 -1.63 -43.40 12.07
C ARG A 75 -2.36 -42.35 12.92
N ILE A 76 -3.27 -41.59 12.34
CA ILE A 76 -4.11 -40.62 13.08
C ILE A 76 -5.13 -41.36 13.97
N CYS A 77 -5.53 -40.75 15.09
CA CYS A 77 -6.55 -41.33 15.95
C CYS A 77 -7.95 -41.15 15.35
N SER A 78 -8.59 -42.26 14.95
CA SER A 78 -9.95 -42.23 14.40
C SER A 78 -11.05 -42.03 15.46
N LYS A 79 -10.73 -42.25 16.74
CA LYS A 79 -11.70 -42.18 17.86
C LYS A 79 -11.67 -40.85 18.65
N VAL A 80 -10.86 -39.88 18.22
CA VAL A 80 -10.92 -38.51 18.77
C VAL A 80 -12.05 -37.76 18.04
N ASP A 81 -13.10 -37.41 18.77
CA ASP A 81 -14.22 -36.61 18.28
C ASP A 81 -13.86 -35.11 18.16
N TYR A 82 -14.76 -34.32 17.58
CA TYR A 82 -14.49 -32.92 17.27
C TYR A 82 -14.28 -32.05 18.52
N GLU A 83 -15.05 -32.31 19.58
CA GLU A 83 -14.94 -31.56 20.85
C GLU A 83 -13.64 -31.89 21.59
N SER A 84 -13.25 -33.18 21.66
CA SER A 84 -11.98 -33.59 22.24
C SER A 84 -10.81 -33.04 21.44
N LEU A 85 -10.90 -33.00 20.10
CA LEU A 85 -9.87 -32.41 19.25
C LEU A 85 -9.67 -30.92 19.56
N LYS A 86 -10.76 -30.16 19.69
CA LYS A 86 -10.71 -28.72 20.04
C LYS A 86 -10.09 -28.50 21.41
N SER A 87 -10.43 -29.34 22.39
CA SER A 87 -9.84 -29.32 23.74
C SER A 87 -8.32 -29.61 23.71
N LEU A 88 -7.91 -30.65 22.97
CA LEU A 88 -6.50 -31.02 22.81
C LEU A 88 -5.67 -29.94 22.10
N HIS A 89 -6.24 -29.27 21.09
CA HIS A 89 -5.62 -28.11 20.44
C HIS A 89 -5.45 -26.93 21.40
N LYS A 90 -6.46 -26.66 22.24
CA LYS A 90 -6.40 -25.59 23.25
C LYS A 90 -5.38 -25.90 24.35
N GLU A 91 -5.30 -27.14 24.83
CA GLU A 91 -4.32 -27.57 25.84
C GLU A 91 -2.89 -27.52 25.28
N HIS A 92 -2.68 -27.94 24.03
CA HIS A 92 -1.38 -27.83 23.36
C HIS A 92 -0.97 -26.36 23.15
N ALA A 93 -1.88 -25.51 22.66
CA ALA A 93 -1.61 -24.09 22.42
C ALA A 93 -1.33 -23.31 23.72
N SER A 94 -2.06 -23.60 24.80
CA SER A 94 -1.85 -22.95 26.10
C SER A 94 -0.57 -23.39 26.81
N SER A 95 -0.07 -24.60 26.52
CA SER A 95 1.27 -25.02 26.96
C SER A 95 2.39 -24.41 26.14
N ASP A 96 2.20 -24.17 24.84
CA ASP A 96 3.18 -23.47 24.00
C ASP A 96 3.30 -21.99 24.40
N GLN A 97 2.19 -21.34 24.77
CA GLN A 97 2.20 -19.96 25.31
C GLN A 97 2.82 -19.86 26.72
N LYS A 98 2.62 -20.84 27.60
CA LYS A 98 3.26 -20.83 28.93
C LYS A 98 4.78 -21.05 28.89
N LYS A 99 5.30 -21.73 27.86
CA LYS A 99 6.74 -21.81 27.59
C LYS A 99 7.34 -20.48 27.10
N LEU A 100 6.54 -19.60 26.51
CA LEU A 100 6.97 -18.26 26.07
C LEU A 100 7.05 -17.24 27.23
N VAL A 101 6.41 -17.50 28.37
CA VAL A 101 6.32 -16.53 29.50
C VAL A 101 7.15 -16.93 30.72
N SER A 102 7.58 -18.19 30.85
CA SER A 102 8.24 -18.70 32.08
C SER A 102 9.72 -19.11 31.93
N THR A 103 10.37 -18.76 30.82
CA THR A 103 11.82 -18.95 30.65
C THR A 103 12.49 -17.65 30.21
N SER A 104 13.16 -16.98 31.14
CA SER A 104 14.49 -16.42 30.85
C SER A 104 15.51 -17.55 31.01
N PRO A 105 16.73 -17.52 30.44
CA PRO A 105 17.26 -16.94 29.21
C PRO A 105 17.97 -18.02 28.34
N SER A 106 18.75 -17.60 27.33
CA SER A 106 19.88 -18.32 26.69
C SER A 106 19.61 -19.24 25.48
N SER A 107 20.15 -18.77 24.34
CA SER A 107 20.98 -19.51 23.38
C SER A 107 20.45 -20.74 22.64
N VAL A 108 20.59 -20.65 21.30
CA VAL A 108 20.60 -21.69 20.25
C VAL A 108 19.24 -22.24 19.79
N TYR A 109 18.83 -21.82 18.58
CA TYR A 109 18.41 -22.66 17.45
C TYR A 109 18.32 -21.69 16.25
N GLU A 110 19.38 -21.51 15.47
CA GLU A 110 19.66 -22.34 14.28
C GLU A 110 18.39 -22.76 13.54
N SER A 111 18.13 -22.07 12.42
CA SER A 111 17.19 -22.49 11.40
C SER A 111 17.99 -22.71 10.10
N PRO A 112 17.82 -23.83 9.38
CA PRO A 112 18.60 -24.15 8.21
C PRO A 112 18.10 -23.40 6.97
N LEU A 113 19.03 -22.79 6.22
CA LEU A 113 18.75 -22.19 4.91
C LEU A 113 18.81 -23.25 3.78
N PRO A 114 18.03 -23.07 2.70
CA PRO A 114 17.98 -23.98 1.56
C PRO A 114 19.14 -23.75 0.61
N ILE A 115 19.83 -24.84 0.23
CA ILE A 115 20.86 -24.84 -0.80
C ILE A 115 20.16 -24.92 -2.17
N SER A 116 20.18 -23.82 -2.92
CA SER A 116 19.97 -23.84 -4.37
C SER A 116 21.28 -24.26 -5.04
N SER A 117 21.28 -25.45 -5.65
CA SER A 117 22.44 -26.00 -6.36
C SER A 117 22.34 -25.72 -7.85
N HIS A 118 23.13 -24.77 -8.35
CA HIS A 118 23.53 -24.76 -9.75
C HIS A 118 25.02 -24.42 -9.88
N SER A 119 25.79 -25.43 -10.30
CA SER A 119 26.88 -25.37 -11.28
C SER A 119 28.14 -26.17 -10.89
N MET A 120 28.36 -27.20 -11.70
CA MET A 120 29.63 -27.73 -12.19
C MET A 120 30.58 -28.48 -11.26
N GLN A 121 30.59 -29.79 -11.52
CA GLN A 121 31.57 -30.80 -11.13
C GLN A 121 32.99 -30.44 -11.61
N LEU A 122 33.96 -30.37 -10.69
CA LEU A 122 35.36 -30.69 -10.99
C LEU A 122 36.04 -31.42 -9.81
N LYS A 123 36.27 -32.72 -10.04
CA LYS A 123 37.29 -33.68 -9.54
C LYS A 123 37.89 -33.58 -8.12
N ARG A 124 37.61 -34.65 -7.35
CA ARG A 124 38.31 -35.17 -6.14
C ARG A 124 39.84 -35.30 -6.30
N ARG A 125 40.58 -35.02 -5.21
CA ARG A 125 41.70 -35.84 -4.69
C ARG A 125 41.78 -35.72 -3.15
N LYS A 126 42.37 -36.74 -2.51
CA LYS A 126 42.19 -37.22 -1.13
C LYS A 126 43.50 -37.04 -0.34
N MET A 127 43.45 -36.54 0.91
CA MET A 127 44.39 -36.72 2.04
C MET A 127 43.83 -35.90 3.22
N GLU A 128 43.22 -36.53 4.23
CA GLU A 128 43.78 -37.06 5.49
C GLU A 128 44.03 -35.97 6.56
N ASP A 129 43.12 -36.01 7.54
CA ASP A 129 43.15 -35.54 8.94
C ASP A 129 43.61 -34.10 9.26
N GLU A 130 42.65 -33.18 9.23
CA GLU A 130 42.49 -32.17 10.29
C GLU A 130 41.02 -32.13 10.72
N GLU A 131 40.78 -32.18 12.03
CA GLU A 131 39.47 -32.13 12.66
C GLU A 131 38.65 -30.93 12.17
N ILE A 132 37.64 -31.19 11.35
CA ILE A 132 36.56 -30.22 11.12
C ILE A 132 35.71 -30.21 12.41
N GLN A 133 36.01 -29.29 13.32
CA GLN A 133 35.07 -28.88 14.34
C GLN A 133 33.91 -28.12 13.66
N PRO A 134 32.66 -28.61 13.67
CA PRO A 134 31.55 -27.88 13.07
C PRO A 134 31.09 -26.76 14.01
N ALA A 135 31.20 -25.51 13.54
CA ALA A 135 30.26 -24.42 13.80
C ALA A 135 29.87 -24.07 15.26
N VAL A 136 30.83 -24.00 16.20
CA VAL A 136 30.63 -23.35 17.53
C VAL A 136 31.52 -22.12 17.74
N PHE A 137 32.46 -21.85 16.81
CA PHE A 137 33.20 -20.59 16.71
C PHE A 137 32.38 -19.67 15.78
N ASP A 138 31.77 -18.57 16.22
CA ASP A 138 32.40 -17.45 16.93
C ASP A 138 31.31 -16.52 17.55
N SER A 139 30.56 -17.00 18.55
CA SER A 139 29.46 -16.23 19.16
C SER A 139 29.94 -14.94 19.83
N ALA A 140 31.15 -14.97 20.40
CA ALA A 140 31.73 -13.81 21.09
C ALA A 140 32.11 -12.68 20.13
N THR A 141 32.67 -12.96 18.95
CA THR A 141 32.97 -11.91 17.98
C THR A 141 31.71 -11.38 17.31
N ARG A 142 30.72 -12.25 17.07
CA ARG A 142 29.40 -11.81 16.61
C ARG A 142 28.76 -10.83 17.58
N ASP A 143 28.76 -11.14 18.88
CA ASP A 143 28.26 -10.25 19.92
C ASP A 143 29.04 -8.93 19.97
N GLU A 144 30.35 -8.96 19.74
CA GLU A 144 31.17 -7.74 19.69
C GLU A 144 30.84 -6.87 18.47
N LEU A 145 30.64 -7.48 17.30
CA LEU A 145 30.25 -6.80 16.08
C LEU A 145 28.84 -6.19 16.21
N ASP A 146 27.90 -6.93 16.78
CA ASP A 146 26.54 -6.45 17.03
C ASP A 146 26.55 -5.24 17.99
N LYS A 147 27.38 -5.27 19.04
CA LYS A 147 27.58 -4.12 19.94
C LYS A 147 28.21 -2.92 19.23
N LYS A 148 29.15 -3.12 18.30
CA LYS A 148 29.74 -2.03 17.50
C LYS A 148 28.72 -1.43 16.54
N ALA A 149 27.91 -2.26 15.87
CA ALA A 149 26.82 -1.80 15.04
C ALA A 149 25.78 -1.01 15.85
N ALA A 150 25.37 -1.53 17.02
CA ALA A 150 24.45 -0.83 17.91
C ALA A 150 24.98 0.55 18.34
N LYS A 151 26.28 0.65 18.69
CA LYS A 151 26.92 1.94 19.00
C LYS A 151 26.79 2.94 17.87
N LEU A 152 26.99 2.53 16.61
CA LEU A 152 26.82 3.40 15.44
C LEU A 152 25.38 3.92 15.33
N PHE A 153 24.38 3.03 15.46
CA PHE A 153 22.97 3.43 15.40
C PHE A 153 22.62 4.44 16.49
N TYR A 154 23.03 4.18 17.73
CA TYR A 154 22.73 5.06 18.86
C TYR A 154 23.51 6.37 18.81
N SER A 155 24.80 6.35 18.49
CA SER A 155 25.63 7.57 18.46
C SER A 155 25.27 8.52 17.32
N SER A 156 24.76 7.98 16.20
CA SER A 156 24.47 8.75 15.00
C SER A 156 22.96 8.94 14.77
N ALA A 157 22.12 8.56 15.75
CA ALA A 157 20.67 8.62 15.68
C ALA A 157 20.11 8.03 14.37
N LEU A 158 20.65 6.88 13.95
CA LEU A 158 20.20 6.22 12.72
C LEU A 158 18.86 5.52 12.98
N PRO A 159 17.89 5.62 12.05
CA PRO A 159 16.63 4.92 12.20
C PRO A 159 16.85 3.42 12.20
N PHE A 160 16.24 2.70 13.15
CA PHE A 160 16.40 1.23 13.24
C PHE A 160 15.96 0.50 11.98
N ASN A 161 15.04 1.09 11.20
CA ASN A 161 14.60 0.54 9.92
C ASN A 161 15.76 0.41 8.90
N LEU A 162 16.85 1.18 9.04
CA LEU A 162 18.05 1.03 8.22
C LEU A 162 18.66 -0.38 8.32
N SER A 163 18.49 -1.08 9.45
CA SER A 163 18.95 -2.48 9.61
C SER A 163 18.25 -3.46 8.67
N ARG A 164 17.04 -3.11 8.18
CA ARG A 164 16.28 -3.86 7.17
C ARG A 164 16.64 -3.44 5.75
N SER A 165 17.43 -2.39 5.56
CA SER A 165 17.82 -1.94 4.22
C SER A 165 18.61 -3.03 3.49
N PRO A 166 18.26 -3.37 2.24
CA PRO A 166 19.03 -4.30 1.44
C PRO A 166 20.48 -3.83 1.29
N TYR A 167 20.70 -2.52 1.16
CA TYR A 167 22.04 -1.95 1.01
C TYR A 167 22.90 -2.07 2.27
N TRP A 168 22.29 -1.90 3.45
CA TRP A 168 22.99 -2.12 4.72
C TRP A 168 23.39 -3.60 4.86
N ARG A 169 22.43 -4.50 4.63
CA ARG A 169 22.65 -5.95 4.75
C ARG A 169 23.70 -6.44 3.76
N ASP A 170 23.62 -6.00 2.51
CA ASP A 170 24.56 -6.34 1.45
C ASP A 170 25.98 -5.82 1.77
N PHE A 171 26.10 -4.58 2.24
CA PHE A 171 27.38 -4.01 2.64
C PHE A 171 28.04 -4.82 3.77
N ILE A 172 27.32 -5.07 4.87
CA ILE A 172 27.86 -5.83 6.01
C ILE A 172 28.23 -7.27 5.61
N THR A 173 27.36 -7.92 4.82
CA THR A 173 27.62 -9.29 4.33
C THR A 173 28.83 -9.33 3.41
N SER A 174 28.97 -8.35 2.51
CA SER A 174 30.11 -8.23 1.60
C SER A 174 31.41 -7.99 2.35
N VAL A 175 31.42 -7.14 3.36
CA VAL A 175 32.59 -6.90 4.20
C VAL A 175 32.98 -8.17 4.97
N ALA A 176 32.02 -8.83 5.61
CA ALA A 176 32.25 -10.05 6.40
C ALA A 176 32.79 -11.21 5.55
N ASN A 177 32.35 -11.33 4.30
CA ASN A 177 32.78 -12.39 3.38
C ASN A 177 34.01 -11.99 2.53
N SER A 178 34.50 -10.75 2.64
CA SER A 178 35.63 -10.29 1.84
C SER A 178 36.97 -10.74 2.43
N ASN A 179 37.92 -11.04 1.55
CA ASN A 179 39.33 -11.28 1.92
C ASN A 179 40.15 -9.97 2.00
N CYS A 180 39.48 -8.81 2.06
CA CYS A 180 40.11 -7.49 2.03
C CYS A 180 40.73 -7.12 3.38
N LYS A 181 41.91 -7.70 3.68
CA LYS A 181 42.68 -7.35 4.88
C LYS A 181 43.03 -5.86 4.87
N GLY A 182 42.65 -5.15 5.92
CA GLY A 182 42.91 -3.72 6.08
C GLY A 182 41.92 -2.78 5.40
N TYR A 183 40.75 -3.28 4.96
CA TYR A 183 39.69 -2.42 4.46
C TYR A 183 39.32 -1.33 5.47
N SER A 184 39.29 -0.09 4.99
CA SER A 184 38.82 1.07 5.75
C SER A 184 37.60 1.65 5.05
N PRO A 185 36.53 2.01 5.79
CA PRO A 185 35.35 2.64 5.21
C PRO A 185 35.69 3.93 4.45
N PRO A 186 34.87 4.31 3.44
CA PRO A 186 35.10 5.54 2.69
C PRO A 186 35.08 6.79 3.57
N SER A 187 35.93 7.75 3.23
CA SER A 187 35.96 9.07 3.88
C SER A 187 34.75 9.94 3.50
N TYR A 188 34.51 10.99 4.29
CA TYR A 188 33.44 11.98 4.06
C TYR A 188 33.48 12.57 2.64
N ASP A 189 34.66 12.96 2.14
CA ASP A 189 34.79 13.53 0.80
C ASP A 189 34.61 12.48 -0.31
N GLN A 190 35.06 11.24 -0.09
CA GLN A 190 34.81 10.16 -1.05
C GLN A 190 33.31 9.90 -1.24
N LEU A 191 32.54 9.88 -0.14
CA LEU A 191 31.08 9.66 -0.17
C LEU A 191 30.33 10.79 -0.89
N ARG A 192 30.67 12.05 -0.64
CA ARG A 192 29.90 13.19 -1.18
C ARG A 192 30.30 13.63 -2.60
N PHE A 193 31.37 13.06 -3.15
CA PHE A 193 31.89 13.41 -4.48
C PHE A 193 32.04 12.19 -5.38
N ASN A 194 33.14 11.45 -5.23
CA ASN A 194 33.54 10.43 -6.21
C ASN A 194 32.55 9.27 -6.22
N LEU A 195 32.22 8.72 -5.04
CA LEU A 195 31.31 7.58 -4.95
C LEU A 195 29.87 7.94 -5.32
N LEU A 196 29.44 9.17 -5.00
CA LEU A 196 28.12 9.66 -5.43
C LEU A 196 28.03 9.74 -6.95
N LYS A 197 29.07 10.28 -7.60
CA LYS A 197 29.14 10.38 -9.06
C LYS A 197 29.18 8.99 -9.69
N ASP A 198 30.00 8.09 -9.18
CA ASP A 198 30.12 6.72 -9.67
C ASP A 198 28.79 5.97 -9.54
N GLU A 199 28.08 6.14 -8.42
CA GLU A 199 26.78 5.51 -8.19
C GLU A 199 25.70 6.12 -9.10
N LYS A 200 25.68 7.44 -9.30
CA LYS A 200 24.79 8.08 -10.27
C LYS A 200 24.99 7.50 -11.67
N THR A 201 26.23 7.41 -12.15
CA THR A 201 26.54 6.83 -13.46
C THR A 201 26.19 5.34 -13.53
N ARG A 202 26.31 4.60 -12.42
CA ARG A 202 25.87 3.19 -12.33
C ARG A 202 24.36 3.08 -12.50
N ILE A 203 23.61 3.93 -11.79
CA ILE A 203 22.15 4.00 -11.88
C ILE A 203 21.73 4.34 -13.31
N GLU A 204 22.29 5.40 -13.91
CA GLU A 204 22.00 5.79 -15.29
C GLU A 204 22.19 4.63 -16.28
N ARG A 205 23.30 3.89 -16.17
CA ARG A 205 23.54 2.68 -16.97
C ARG A 205 22.50 1.56 -16.74
N MET A 206 22.03 1.39 -15.51
CA MET A 206 20.95 0.45 -15.21
C MET A 206 19.63 0.93 -15.82
N LEU A 207 19.39 2.24 -15.81
CA LEU A 207 18.19 2.84 -16.41
C LEU A 207 18.16 2.68 -17.92
N ASP A 208 19.30 2.74 -18.60
CA ASP A 208 19.37 2.61 -20.07
C ASP A 208 18.80 1.28 -20.56
N LYS A 209 18.98 0.18 -19.80
CA LYS A 209 18.35 -1.13 -20.08
C LYS A 209 16.83 -1.10 -19.99
N VAL A 210 16.27 -0.19 -19.20
CA VAL A 210 14.82 -0.03 -19.08
C VAL A 210 14.30 0.98 -20.10
N LYS A 211 15.05 2.04 -20.36
CA LYS A 211 14.76 3.01 -21.43
C LYS A 211 14.71 2.36 -22.81
N SER A 212 15.47 1.28 -23.04
CA SER A 212 15.43 0.56 -24.31
C SER A 212 14.07 -0.07 -24.63
N SER A 213 13.18 -0.27 -23.64
CA SER A 213 11.83 -0.77 -23.89
C SER A 213 10.80 0.33 -24.14
N TRP A 214 11.15 1.62 -23.96
CA TRP A 214 10.20 2.73 -24.07
C TRP A 214 9.65 2.91 -25.49
N ASP A 215 10.41 2.52 -26.52
CA ASP A 215 9.92 2.58 -27.90
C ASP A 215 8.73 1.60 -28.13
N GLN A 216 8.72 0.47 -27.42
CA GLN A 216 7.67 -0.54 -27.51
C GLN A 216 6.53 -0.28 -26.51
N THR A 217 6.88 -0.08 -25.24
CA THR A 217 5.93 0.03 -24.12
C THR A 217 5.43 1.45 -23.89
N GLY A 218 6.11 2.46 -24.42
CA GLY A 218 5.85 3.86 -24.07
C GLY A 218 6.21 4.18 -22.61
N VAL A 219 6.04 5.44 -22.24
CA VAL A 219 6.30 5.92 -20.89
C VAL A 219 5.28 7.00 -20.50
N SER A 220 4.80 6.91 -19.26
CA SER A 220 4.03 7.97 -18.60
C SER A 220 4.97 8.85 -17.80
N ILE A 221 4.84 10.17 -17.98
CA ILE A 221 5.50 11.16 -17.13
C ILE A 221 4.52 11.52 -16.01
N LEU A 222 4.98 11.43 -14.77
CA LEU A 222 4.18 11.82 -13.62
C LEU A 222 4.79 13.08 -13.03
N CYS A 223 3.93 14.05 -12.77
CA CYS A 223 4.30 15.31 -12.16
C CYS A 223 3.47 15.50 -10.90
N ASP A 224 4.14 16.00 -9.86
CA ASP A 224 3.53 16.24 -8.56
C ASP A 224 4.24 17.41 -7.90
N GLY A 225 3.46 18.40 -7.47
CA GLY A 225 3.94 19.59 -6.79
C GLY A 225 3.75 19.45 -5.28
N TRP A 226 4.66 20.04 -4.51
CA TRP A 226 4.50 20.17 -3.06
C TRP A 226 5.01 21.51 -2.59
N THR A 227 4.20 22.20 -1.80
CA THR A 227 4.57 23.44 -1.14
C THR A 227 4.54 23.24 0.37
N ASP A 228 5.63 23.61 1.04
CA ASP A 228 5.76 23.53 2.50
C ASP A 228 5.13 24.75 3.19
N ARG A 229 4.90 24.65 4.49
CA ARG A 229 4.37 25.76 5.32
C ARG A 229 5.28 27.00 5.33
N ASN A 230 6.55 26.85 4.95
CA ASN A 230 7.50 27.94 4.79
C ASN A 230 7.50 28.49 3.34
N GLN A 231 6.50 28.18 2.53
CA GLN A 231 6.35 28.58 1.13
C GLN A 231 7.51 28.11 0.23
N ARG A 232 8.12 26.97 0.57
CA ARG A 232 9.08 26.27 -0.29
C ARG A 232 8.33 25.30 -1.18
N SER A 233 8.45 25.49 -2.48
CA SER A 233 7.78 24.63 -3.45
C SER A 233 8.75 23.76 -4.22
N LEU A 234 8.35 22.53 -4.47
CA LEU A 234 9.11 21.52 -5.18
C LEU A 234 8.20 20.81 -6.17
N VAL A 235 8.63 20.77 -7.43
CA VAL A 235 7.95 20.00 -8.49
C VAL A 235 8.78 18.77 -8.84
N ASN A 236 8.20 17.59 -8.66
CA ASN A 236 8.85 16.31 -8.92
C ASN A 236 8.37 15.67 -10.21
N PHE A 237 9.31 15.10 -10.97
CA PHE A 237 9.04 14.37 -12.19
C PHE A 237 9.52 12.92 -12.09
N MET A 238 8.63 11.99 -12.43
CA MET A 238 8.92 10.57 -12.53
C MET A 238 8.56 10.04 -13.92
N ALA A 239 9.25 8.99 -14.35
CA ALA A 239 8.92 8.21 -15.54
C ALA A 239 8.48 6.81 -15.10
N VAL A 240 7.35 6.34 -15.61
CA VAL A 240 6.84 4.99 -15.37
C VAL A 240 6.59 4.29 -16.70
N SER A 241 7.12 3.08 -16.82
CA SER A 241 6.82 2.14 -17.89
C SER A 241 6.62 0.74 -17.32
N LEU A 242 6.26 -0.23 -18.18
CA LEU A 242 6.08 -1.64 -17.79
C LEU A 242 7.27 -2.20 -16.98
N ASN A 243 8.48 -1.83 -17.39
CA ASN A 243 9.73 -2.33 -16.81
C ASN A 243 10.19 -1.51 -15.59
N GLY A 244 9.31 -0.64 -15.09
CA GLY A 244 9.39 -0.01 -13.79
C GLY A 244 9.48 1.51 -13.83
N GLN A 245 9.58 2.06 -12.62
CA GLN A 245 9.53 3.49 -12.35
C GLN A 245 10.90 4.07 -11.99
N PHE A 246 11.11 5.34 -12.36
CA PHE A 246 12.33 6.07 -12.09
C PHE A 246 12.04 7.52 -11.77
N PHE A 247 12.88 8.04 -10.90
CA PHE A 247 12.91 9.45 -10.61
C PHE A 247 13.75 10.18 -11.68
N LEU A 248 13.17 11.19 -12.32
CA LEU A 248 13.83 11.96 -13.38
C LEU A 248 14.53 13.19 -12.83
N LYS A 249 13.77 14.13 -12.30
CA LYS A 249 14.26 15.41 -11.78
C LYS A 249 13.28 15.99 -10.76
N ALA A 250 13.80 16.86 -9.91
CA ALA A 250 13.03 17.65 -8.95
C ALA A 250 13.47 19.09 -9.14
N VAL A 251 12.51 20.01 -9.17
CA VAL A 251 12.76 21.42 -9.44
C VAL A 251 12.27 22.22 -8.26
N ASP A 252 13.16 23.03 -7.69
CA ASP A 252 12.79 24.02 -6.69
C ASP A 252 12.02 25.17 -7.37
N ALA A 253 10.74 25.28 -7.01
CA ALA A 253 9.81 26.29 -7.46
C ALA A 253 9.58 27.38 -6.39
N SER A 254 10.28 27.32 -5.25
CA SER A 254 10.17 28.32 -4.18
C SER A 254 10.38 29.74 -4.69
N GLY A 255 9.44 30.64 -4.38
CA GLY A 255 9.52 32.07 -4.73
C GLY A 255 9.31 32.38 -6.22
N LYS A 256 8.84 31.41 -7.02
CA LYS A 256 8.38 31.64 -8.40
C LYS A 256 6.86 31.70 -8.43
N GLU A 257 6.29 32.46 -9.36
CA GLU A 257 4.88 32.32 -9.69
C GLU A 257 4.70 30.95 -10.37
N GLU A 258 4.05 30.02 -9.67
CA GLU A 258 3.68 28.71 -10.19
C GLU A 258 2.48 28.82 -11.13
N ASP A 259 2.68 29.57 -12.20
CA ASP A 259 1.69 29.70 -13.25
C ASP A 259 1.72 28.49 -14.19
N SER A 260 0.65 28.35 -14.97
CA SER A 260 0.52 27.24 -15.93
C SER A 260 1.62 27.25 -17.00
N LYS A 261 2.25 28.40 -17.27
CA LYS A 261 3.32 28.52 -18.26
C LYS A 261 4.63 27.95 -17.73
N PHE A 262 4.99 28.25 -16.48
CA PHE A 262 6.16 27.71 -15.82
C PHE A 262 6.11 26.18 -15.79
N LEU A 263 4.98 25.62 -15.34
CA LEU A 263 4.80 24.17 -15.33
C LEU A 263 4.83 23.55 -16.74
N SER A 264 4.22 24.22 -17.72
CA SER A 264 4.25 23.78 -19.13
C SER A 264 5.67 23.72 -19.68
N GLN A 265 6.51 24.71 -19.39
CA GLN A 265 7.92 24.73 -19.79
C GLN A 265 8.70 23.57 -19.16
N LEU A 266 8.53 23.34 -17.86
CA LEU A 266 9.19 22.23 -17.17
C LEU A 266 8.79 20.87 -17.74
N LEU A 267 7.51 20.67 -18.00
CA LEU A 267 7.00 19.45 -18.62
C LEU A 267 7.52 19.29 -20.06
N ALA A 268 7.58 20.36 -20.85
CA ALA A 268 8.16 20.33 -22.20
C ALA A 268 9.63 19.89 -22.19
N GLU A 269 10.43 20.39 -21.25
CA GLU A 269 11.82 19.93 -21.08
C GLU A 269 11.89 18.44 -20.77
N VAL A 270 11.02 17.93 -19.89
CA VAL A 270 11.00 16.51 -19.52
C VAL A 270 10.56 15.64 -20.70
N ILE A 271 9.55 16.07 -21.47
CA ILE A 271 9.12 15.39 -22.69
C ILE A 271 10.27 15.31 -23.70
N ASN A 272 11.01 16.40 -23.89
CA ASN A 272 12.17 16.44 -24.78
C ASN A 272 13.32 15.54 -24.27
N GLN A 273 13.56 15.51 -22.96
CA GLN A 273 14.57 14.64 -22.35
C GLN A 273 14.25 13.15 -22.54
N VAL A 274 12.97 12.77 -22.41
CA VAL A 274 12.50 11.40 -22.58
C VAL A 274 12.42 11.00 -24.06
N GLY A 275 12.03 11.95 -24.91
CA GLY A 275 11.74 11.76 -26.33
C GLY A 275 10.23 11.81 -26.57
N PRO A 276 9.69 12.81 -27.31
CA PRO A 276 8.26 12.99 -27.47
C PRO A 276 7.53 11.76 -28.01
N SER A 277 8.13 11.01 -28.93
CA SER A 277 7.53 9.80 -29.53
C SER A 277 7.35 8.63 -28.56
N ARG A 278 8.05 8.65 -27.43
CA ARG A 278 8.00 7.60 -26.38
C ARG A 278 6.94 7.91 -25.33
N VAL A 279 6.63 9.19 -25.14
CA VAL A 279 5.68 9.64 -24.13
C VAL A 279 4.26 9.31 -24.58
N VAL A 280 3.52 8.61 -23.72
CA VAL A 280 2.10 8.28 -23.94
C VAL A 280 1.22 9.34 -23.30
N GLN A 281 1.50 9.64 -22.03
CA GLN A 281 0.69 10.57 -21.26
C GLN A 281 1.50 11.28 -20.17
N ILE A 282 0.92 12.38 -19.68
CA ILE A 282 1.33 13.14 -18.51
C ILE A 282 0.24 12.98 -17.46
N ILE A 283 0.62 12.54 -16.27
CA ILE A 283 -0.29 12.38 -15.13
C ILE A 283 0.06 13.43 -14.08
N THR A 284 -0.92 14.24 -13.71
CA THR A 284 -0.80 15.30 -12.69
C THR A 284 -1.96 15.23 -11.70
N ASP A 285 -1.91 16.03 -10.64
CA ASP A 285 -3.10 16.36 -9.86
C ASP A 285 -4.17 17.07 -10.71
N ASN A 286 -5.30 17.38 -10.08
CA ASN A 286 -6.45 18.02 -10.71
C ASN A 286 -6.41 19.55 -10.62
N ALA A 287 -5.31 20.15 -10.18
CA ALA A 287 -5.20 21.59 -10.05
C ALA A 287 -5.40 22.27 -11.41
N SER A 288 -6.04 23.44 -11.37
CA SER A 288 -6.33 24.23 -12.57
C SER A 288 -5.05 24.58 -13.35
N VAL A 289 -3.96 24.87 -12.63
CA VAL A 289 -2.62 25.13 -13.16
C VAL A 289 -2.09 23.93 -13.95
N CYS A 290 -2.16 22.73 -13.37
CA CYS A 290 -1.74 21.48 -14.00
C CYS A 290 -2.54 21.16 -15.27
N LYS A 291 -3.86 21.36 -15.22
CA LYS A 291 -4.73 21.20 -16.37
C LYS A 291 -4.37 22.18 -17.50
N ALA A 292 -4.24 23.47 -17.19
CA ALA A 292 -3.92 24.48 -18.20
C ALA A 292 -2.52 24.27 -18.82
N ALA A 293 -1.54 23.91 -18.00
CA ALA A 293 -0.18 23.59 -18.46
C ALA A 293 -0.18 22.40 -19.43
N SER A 294 -0.94 21.36 -19.10
CA SER A 294 -1.01 20.13 -19.88
C SER A 294 -1.79 20.32 -21.19
N LEU A 295 -2.89 21.07 -21.18
CA LEU A 295 -3.63 21.43 -22.40
C LEU A 295 -2.76 22.20 -23.40
N THR A 296 -1.90 23.10 -22.90
CA THR A 296 -0.92 23.81 -23.74
C THR A 296 0.04 22.83 -24.41
N LEU A 297 0.46 21.78 -23.70
CA LEU A 297 1.36 20.76 -24.24
C LEU A 297 0.68 19.83 -25.23
N GLU A 298 -0.58 19.48 -25.01
CA GLU A 298 -1.37 18.68 -25.96
C GLU A 298 -1.46 19.36 -27.33
N ALA A 299 -1.53 20.69 -27.37
CA ALA A 299 -1.51 21.45 -28.63
C ALA A 299 -0.16 21.34 -29.36
N THR A 300 0.95 21.26 -28.61
CA THR A 300 2.30 21.09 -29.18
C THR A 300 2.65 19.65 -29.53
N HIS A 301 2.10 18.69 -28.80
CA HIS A 301 2.33 17.25 -28.94
C HIS A 301 0.99 16.50 -28.96
N PRO A 302 0.27 16.48 -30.09
CA PRO A 302 -1.07 15.91 -30.17
C PRO A 302 -1.16 14.43 -29.76
N HIS A 303 -0.08 13.67 -29.90
CA HIS A 303 -0.01 12.26 -29.52
C HIS A 303 0.23 12.02 -28.02
N VAL A 304 0.56 13.06 -27.25
CA VAL A 304 0.71 13.00 -25.79
C VAL A 304 -0.60 13.41 -25.13
N PHE A 305 -1.11 12.61 -24.21
CA PHE A 305 -2.35 12.87 -23.49
C PHE A 305 -2.08 13.40 -22.09
N TRP A 306 -2.97 14.26 -21.59
CA TRP A 306 -3.09 14.56 -20.18
C TRP A 306 -4.09 13.60 -19.54
N THR A 307 -3.75 13.07 -18.37
CA THR A 307 -4.67 12.25 -17.57
C THR A 307 -4.64 12.72 -16.12
N PRO A 308 -5.79 13.11 -15.54
CA PRO A 308 -5.87 13.43 -14.12
C PRO A 308 -5.56 12.19 -13.27
N CYS A 309 -4.88 12.40 -12.14
CA CYS A 309 -4.56 11.34 -11.20
C CYS A 309 -5.83 10.75 -10.59
N VAL A 310 -6.08 9.45 -10.83
CA VAL A 310 -7.26 8.74 -10.32
C VAL A 310 -7.35 8.77 -8.79
N VAL A 311 -6.22 8.60 -8.11
CA VAL A 311 -6.16 8.63 -6.63
C VAL A 311 -6.54 10.00 -6.10
N HIS A 312 -6.00 11.07 -6.69
CA HIS A 312 -6.31 12.44 -6.30
C HIS A 312 -7.78 12.77 -6.60
N THR A 313 -8.32 12.33 -7.74
CA THR A 313 -9.74 12.51 -8.08
C THR A 313 -10.67 11.81 -7.08
N LEU A 314 -10.37 10.58 -6.68
CA LEU A 314 -11.15 9.84 -5.68
C LEU A 314 -11.03 10.49 -4.29
N ASN A 315 -9.83 10.93 -3.92
CA ASN A 315 -9.62 11.63 -2.66
C ASN A 315 -10.47 12.91 -2.58
N LEU A 316 -10.48 13.70 -3.65
CA LEU A 316 -11.27 14.93 -3.70
C LEU A 316 -12.78 14.62 -3.68
N GLY A 317 -13.20 13.48 -4.26
CA GLY A 317 -14.55 12.94 -4.07
C GLY A 317 -14.88 12.64 -2.61
N LEU A 318 -13.96 11.98 -1.89
CA LEU A 318 -14.12 11.73 -0.45
C LEU A 318 -14.15 13.01 0.38
N LYS A 319 -13.30 14.01 0.07
CA LYS A 319 -13.34 15.34 0.70
C LYS A 319 -14.72 15.97 0.54
N ASN A 320 -15.28 15.96 -0.67
CA ASN A 320 -16.63 16.49 -0.94
C ASN A 320 -17.76 15.73 -0.22
N ILE A 321 -17.58 14.43 0.05
CA ILE A 321 -18.55 13.62 0.81
C ILE A 321 -18.44 13.92 2.31
N CYS A 322 -17.22 14.00 2.85
CA CYS A 322 -16.97 14.17 4.27
C CYS A 322 -17.10 15.61 4.76
N SER A 323 -16.82 16.58 3.89
CA SER A 323 -16.88 18.01 4.18
C SER A 323 -17.63 18.74 3.06
N PRO A 324 -18.95 18.50 2.92
CA PRO A 324 -19.75 19.16 1.90
C PRO A 324 -19.83 20.66 2.16
N GLU A 325 -19.58 21.46 1.13
CA GLU A 325 -19.75 22.91 1.21
C GLU A 325 -21.22 23.30 1.01
N TYR A 326 -21.67 24.28 1.80
CA TYR A 326 -23.01 24.83 1.65
C TYR A 326 -23.03 25.85 0.51
N SER A 327 -23.80 25.57 -0.52
CA SER A 327 -24.24 26.55 -1.52
C SER A 327 -25.76 26.46 -1.69
N ILE A 328 -26.39 27.53 -2.18
CA ILE A 328 -27.84 27.56 -2.43
C ILE A 328 -28.24 26.42 -3.39
N GLU A 329 -27.39 26.15 -4.38
CA GLU A 329 -27.59 25.10 -5.39
C GLU A 329 -27.41 23.69 -4.81
N ASN A 330 -26.51 23.51 -3.84
CA ASN A 330 -26.21 22.22 -3.20
C ASN A 330 -26.90 22.02 -1.84
N ALA A 331 -27.85 22.87 -1.46
CA ALA A 331 -28.47 22.87 -0.13
C ALA A 331 -29.04 21.48 0.25
N ARG A 332 -29.70 20.80 -0.69
CA ARG A 332 -30.25 19.46 -0.45
C ARG A 332 -29.18 18.40 -0.24
N ARG A 333 -28.09 18.45 -1.02
CA ARG A 333 -26.94 17.56 -0.89
C ARG A 333 -26.24 17.78 0.45
N TYR A 334 -26.07 19.04 0.85
CA TYR A 334 -25.50 19.41 2.14
C TYR A 334 -26.31 18.86 3.32
N GLU A 335 -27.64 19.04 3.33
CA GLU A 335 -28.51 18.51 4.39
C GLU A 335 -28.34 17.00 4.62
N VAL A 336 -28.23 16.25 3.53
CA VAL A 336 -28.16 14.79 3.52
C VAL A 336 -26.78 14.27 3.94
N LEU A 337 -25.70 15.02 3.63
CA LEU A 337 -24.33 14.65 3.97
C LEU A 337 -23.82 15.26 5.29
N LYS A 338 -24.54 16.24 5.86
CA LYS A 338 -24.13 17.01 7.04
C LYS A 338 -23.68 16.14 8.22
N TRP A 339 -24.35 15.02 8.47
CA TRP A 339 -24.02 14.13 9.58
C TRP A 339 -22.60 13.56 9.50
N ILE A 340 -22.01 13.47 8.30
CA ILE A 340 -20.63 13.03 8.10
C ILE A 340 -19.65 14.13 8.54
N SER A 341 -19.97 15.39 8.23
CA SER A 341 -19.20 16.55 8.69
C SER A 341 -19.24 16.68 10.22
N ASP A 342 -20.39 16.38 10.84
CA ASP A 342 -20.50 16.30 12.30
C ASP A 342 -19.57 15.22 12.89
N ILE A 343 -19.44 14.06 12.23
CA ILE A 343 -18.49 13.00 12.62
C ILE A 343 -17.04 13.47 12.44
N ASP A 344 -16.71 14.12 11.33
CA ASP A 344 -15.36 14.66 11.10
C ASP A 344 -14.95 15.62 12.22
N SER A 345 -15.85 16.53 12.60
CA SER A 345 -15.66 17.46 13.72
C SER A 345 -15.49 16.71 15.05
N ASP A 346 -16.34 15.73 15.35
CA ASP A 346 -16.22 14.90 16.57
C ASP A 346 -14.88 14.16 16.61
N LEU A 347 -14.43 13.59 15.49
CA LEU A 347 -13.16 12.86 15.38
C LEU A 347 -11.95 13.80 15.59
N LYS A 348 -11.97 14.99 15.00
CA LYS A 348 -10.94 16.02 15.22
C LYS A 348 -10.90 16.46 16.68
N ASN A 349 -12.05 16.68 17.30
CA ASN A 349 -12.15 17.01 18.73
C ASN A 349 -11.58 15.89 19.61
N ILE A 350 -11.87 14.62 19.31
CA ILE A 350 -11.31 13.45 20.01
C ILE A 350 -9.78 13.42 19.87
N ARG A 351 -9.27 13.62 18.65
CA ARG A 351 -7.83 13.69 18.37
C ARG A 351 -7.16 14.78 19.19
N ASP A 352 -7.68 16.00 19.09
CA ASP A 352 -7.09 17.19 19.72
C ASP A 352 -7.16 17.10 21.24
N PHE A 353 -8.21 16.49 21.80
CA PHE A 353 -8.32 16.25 23.23
C PHE A 353 -7.26 15.27 23.76
N ILE A 354 -6.92 14.23 22.99
CA ILE A 354 -5.97 13.20 23.43
C ILE A 354 -4.52 13.63 23.16
N ILE A 355 -4.26 14.25 22.00
CA ILE A 355 -2.91 14.66 21.60
C ILE A 355 -2.53 16.01 22.24
N GLY A 356 -3.49 16.92 22.39
CA GLY A 356 -3.25 18.27 22.89
C GLY A 356 -3.01 18.37 24.40
N ASN A 357 -3.21 17.29 25.16
CA ASN A 357 -2.96 17.27 26.60
C ASN A 357 -2.00 16.13 26.99
N GLU A 358 -0.83 16.48 27.54
CA GLU A 358 0.18 15.52 28.01
C GLU A 358 -0.38 14.51 29.01
N TYR A 359 -1.34 14.92 29.85
CA TYR A 359 -2.01 14.05 30.81
C TYR A 359 -2.93 13.06 30.09
N SER A 360 -3.83 13.51 29.18
CA SER A 360 -4.66 12.62 28.36
C SER A 360 -3.83 11.61 27.59
N SER A 361 -2.72 12.05 26.99
CA SER A 361 -1.80 11.21 26.23
C SER A 361 -1.13 10.16 27.13
N SER A 362 -0.66 10.55 28.32
CA SER A 362 -0.08 9.64 29.31
C SER A 362 -1.07 8.58 29.79
N PHE A 363 -2.30 8.99 30.11
CA PHE A 363 -3.37 8.07 30.51
C PHE A 363 -3.81 7.17 29.37
N TYR A 364 -3.92 7.70 28.15
CA TYR A 364 -4.21 6.89 26.96
C TYR A 364 -3.11 5.84 26.74
N ASN A 365 -1.84 6.19 26.91
CA ASN A 365 -0.70 5.25 26.80
C ASN A 365 -0.72 4.13 27.87
N LYS A 366 -1.48 4.29 28.96
CA LYS A 366 -1.71 3.22 29.98
C LYS A 366 -2.58 2.09 29.42
N TYR A 367 -3.46 2.39 28.46
CA TYR A 367 -4.49 1.47 27.95
C TYR A 367 -4.35 1.14 26.45
N GLY A 368 -3.82 2.06 25.65
CA GLY A 368 -3.64 1.93 24.21
C GLY A 368 -2.29 1.32 23.85
N GLN A 369 -2.31 0.27 23.00
CA GLN A 369 -1.10 -0.27 22.35
C GLN A 369 -0.75 0.48 21.06
N LEU A 370 -1.75 1.14 20.46
CA LEU A 370 -1.61 1.98 19.27
C LEU A 370 -1.79 3.43 19.68
N ARG A 371 -1.01 4.35 19.10
CA ARG A 371 -1.22 5.79 19.27
C ARG A 371 -2.35 6.26 18.35
N LEU A 372 -3.09 7.29 18.79
CA LEU A 372 -3.91 8.05 17.86
C LEU A 372 -2.99 8.82 16.91
N LEU A 373 -3.30 8.74 15.63
CA LEU A 373 -2.51 9.40 14.60
C LEU A 373 -2.64 10.92 14.76
N LYS A 374 -1.51 11.62 14.82
CA LYS A 374 -1.46 13.00 14.34
C LYS A 374 -1.66 12.92 12.83
N VAL A 375 -2.92 12.94 12.41
CA VAL A 375 -3.26 13.01 10.99
C VAL A 375 -3.10 14.48 10.59
N PRO A 376 -2.04 14.90 9.89
CA PRO A 376 -2.02 16.21 9.23
C PRO A 376 -3.23 16.32 8.30
N GLU A 377 -3.78 17.53 8.15
CA GLU A 377 -4.99 17.83 7.35
C GLU A 377 -4.87 17.38 5.88
N THR A 378 -3.65 17.08 5.50
CA THR A 378 -3.11 16.78 4.19
C THR A 378 -3.29 15.34 3.71
N ARG A 379 -3.89 14.44 4.50
CA ARG A 379 -3.91 13.02 4.14
C ARG A 379 -5.05 12.70 3.18
N PHE A 380 -4.81 11.76 2.27
CA PHE A 380 -5.94 11.22 1.51
C PHE A 380 -6.91 10.52 2.46
N ALA A 381 -8.20 10.77 2.26
CA ALA A 381 -9.26 10.22 3.09
C ALA A 381 -9.03 10.47 4.61
N THR A 382 -8.47 11.63 5.00
CA THR A 382 -8.14 12.02 6.40
C THR A 382 -9.21 11.59 7.40
N THR A 383 -10.48 11.95 7.14
CA THR A 383 -11.62 11.62 8.00
C THR A 383 -11.80 10.11 8.17
N ILE A 384 -11.66 9.34 7.08
CA ILE A 384 -11.84 7.87 7.09
C ILE A 384 -10.68 7.18 7.80
N VAL A 385 -9.45 7.63 7.57
CA VAL A 385 -8.25 7.11 8.26
C VAL A 385 -8.37 7.36 9.76
N LEU A 386 -8.77 8.57 10.15
CA LEU A 386 -8.99 8.92 11.55
C LEU A 386 -10.14 8.11 12.17
N ALA A 387 -11.27 7.97 11.47
CA ALA A 387 -12.40 7.16 11.90
C ALA A 387 -12.01 5.70 12.14
N LYS A 388 -11.25 5.10 11.21
CA LYS A 388 -10.77 3.72 11.32
C LYS A 388 -9.83 3.57 12.52
N ARG A 389 -8.87 4.50 12.69
CA ARG A 389 -7.95 4.46 13.84
C ARG A 389 -8.69 4.62 15.16
N VAL A 390 -9.64 5.56 15.26
CA VAL A 390 -10.47 5.76 16.46
C VAL A 390 -11.27 4.49 16.79
N LYS A 391 -11.78 3.78 15.78
CA LYS A 391 -12.45 2.49 15.95
C LYS A 391 -11.51 1.39 16.47
N GLU A 392 -10.30 1.29 15.94
CA GLU A 392 -9.28 0.32 16.41
C GLU A 392 -8.91 0.53 17.89
N VAL A 393 -8.93 1.79 18.34
CA VAL A 393 -8.57 2.15 19.72
C VAL A 393 -9.78 2.32 20.63
N ARG A 394 -10.98 1.96 20.17
CA ARG A 394 -12.25 2.08 20.91
C ARG A 394 -12.15 1.50 22.31
N ASP A 395 -11.61 0.30 22.47
CA ASP A 395 -11.49 -0.36 23.77
C ASP A 395 -10.63 0.44 24.76
N ALA A 396 -9.57 1.07 24.27
CA ALA A 396 -8.71 1.94 25.09
C ALA A 396 -9.43 3.24 25.46
N LEU A 397 -10.16 3.85 24.52
CA LEU A 397 -10.95 5.06 24.76
C LEU A 397 -12.08 4.83 25.76
N VAL A 398 -12.77 3.69 25.65
CA VAL A 398 -13.82 3.31 26.59
C VAL A 398 -13.23 3.12 27.99
N LYS A 399 -12.12 2.38 28.14
CA LYS A 399 -11.44 2.21 29.43
C LYS A 399 -10.99 3.54 30.03
N LEU A 400 -10.48 4.46 29.23
CA LEU A 400 -10.07 5.79 29.65
C LEU A 400 -11.23 6.56 30.31
N VAL A 401 -12.43 6.51 29.69
CA VAL A 401 -13.62 7.21 30.18
C VAL A 401 -14.20 6.60 31.47
N PHE A 402 -13.90 5.33 31.77
CA PHE A 402 -14.37 4.62 32.95
C PHE A 402 -13.29 4.48 34.06
N ASP A 403 -12.10 5.05 33.88
CA ASP A 403 -11.05 5.07 34.91
C ASP A 403 -11.44 6.02 36.05
N THR A 404 -11.24 5.61 37.31
CA THR A 404 -11.48 6.44 38.49
C THR A 404 -10.60 7.70 38.51
N ASP A 405 -9.41 7.63 37.91
CA ASP A 405 -8.48 8.76 37.83
C ASP A 405 -8.96 9.84 36.82
N TRP A 406 -9.89 9.49 35.93
CA TRP A 406 -10.49 10.41 34.95
C TRP A 406 -11.31 11.52 35.62
N GLU A 407 -11.96 11.24 36.75
CA GLU A 407 -12.73 12.24 37.51
C GLU A 407 -11.85 13.39 38.00
N ILE A 408 -10.60 13.09 38.36
CA ILE A 408 -9.60 14.06 38.84
C ILE A 408 -9.19 14.98 37.68
N TYR A 409 -8.98 14.43 36.48
CA TYR A 409 -8.59 15.16 35.27
C TYR A 409 -9.72 16.01 34.66
N SER A 410 -10.97 15.55 34.75
CA SER A 410 -12.14 16.27 34.20
C SER A 410 -12.29 17.71 34.73
N THR A 411 -11.60 18.08 35.81
CA THR A 411 -11.72 19.38 36.49
C THR A 411 -11.07 20.55 35.75
N SER A 412 -10.14 20.33 34.82
CA SER A 412 -9.37 21.41 34.14
C SER A 412 -10.08 21.99 32.89
N ASP A 413 -10.75 21.15 32.10
CA ASP A 413 -11.48 21.54 30.87
C ASP A 413 -12.79 20.73 30.79
N ARG A 414 -13.68 20.96 31.78
CA ARG A 414 -14.89 20.14 32.04
C ARG A 414 -15.79 19.97 30.84
N GLU A 415 -15.98 21.04 30.06
CA GLU A 415 -16.91 21.03 28.93
C GLU A 415 -16.43 20.08 27.81
N LYS A 416 -15.15 20.18 27.42
CA LYS A 416 -14.58 19.28 26.40
C LYS A 416 -14.51 17.84 26.87
N ALA A 417 -14.15 17.62 28.14
CA ALA A 417 -14.13 16.29 28.73
C ALA A 417 -15.53 15.65 28.76
N GLN A 418 -16.57 16.45 29.05
CA GLN A 418 -17.95 15.98 29.06
C GLN A 418 -18.46 15.65 27.64
N ILE A 419 -18.15 16.50 26.64
CA ILE A 419 -18.47 16.22 25.24
C ILE A 419 -17.78 14.93 24.78
N PHE A 420 -16.48 14.79 25.07
CA PHE A 420 -15.71 13.58 24.79
C PHE A 420 -16.34 12.33 25.42
N CYS A 421 -16.63 12.36 26.73
CA CYS A 421 -17.25 11.23 27.42
C CYS A 421 -18.63 10.88 26.84
N THR A 422 -19.43 11.89 26.48
CA THR A 422 -20.75 11.69 25.92
C THR A 422 -20.67 10.99 24.58
N ARG A 423 -19.73 11.39 23.71
CA ARG A 423 -19.50 10.76 22.41
C ARG A 423 -18.99 9.33 22.52
N ILE A 424 -17.97 9.08 23.36
CA ILE A 424 -17.39 7.74 23.51
C ILE A 424 -18.40 6.73 24.09
N LYS A 425 -19.34 7.18 24.93
CA LYS A 425 -20.42 6.35 25.49
C LYS A 425 -21.63 6.18 24.55
N ASP A 426 -21.70 6.92 23.45
CA ASP A 426 -22.84 6.88 22.53
C ASP A 426 -22.70 5.75 21.51
N ASP A 427 -23.39 4.63 21.75
CA ASP A 427 -23.43 3.49 20.83
C ASP A 427 -24.01 3.85 19.45
N SER A 428 -24.90 4.84 19.37
CA SER A 428 -25.48 5.28 18.09
C SER A 428 -24.45 6.02 17.24
N TRP A 429 -23.56 6.78 17.88
CA TRP A 429 -22.45 7.47 17.22
C TRP A 429 -21.44 6.46 16.64
N TRP A 430 -21.08 5.42 17.40
CA TRP A 430 -20.25 4.32 16.90
C TRP A 430 -20.89 3.62 15.69
N GLY A 431 -22.21 3.40 15.71
CA GLY A 431 -22.94 2.84 14.57
C GLY A 431 -22.87 3.72 13.32
N ARG A 432 -22.80 5.06 13.47
CA ARG A 432 -22.59 5.97 12.33
C ARG A 432 -21.17 5.92 11.79
N ILE A 433 -20.16 5.73 12.65
CA ILE A 433 -18.78 5.49 12.22
C ILE A 433 -18.69 4.18 11.45
N ASP A 434 -19.32 3.12 11.94
CA ASP A 434 -19.38 1.84 11.25
C ASP A 434 -19.99 2.00 9.87
N TYR A 435 -21.12 2.70 9.78
CA TYR A 435 -21.75 2.98 8.50
C TYR A 435 -20.85 3.78 7.56
N LEU A 436 -20.20 4.85 8.05
CA LEU A 436 -19.26 5.66 7.27
C LEU A 436 -18.12 4.81 6.69
N LEU A 437 -17.51 3.95 7.50
CA LEU A 437 -16.42 3.08 7.07
C LEU A 437 -16.90 2.04 6.05
N GLU A 438 -18.08 1.43 6.26
CA GLU A 438 -18.62 0.40 5.37
C GLU A 438 -18.89 0.92 3.95
N PHE A 439 -19.54 2.08 3.79
CA PHE A 439 -19.87 2.56 2.43
C PHE A 439 -18.67 3.22 1.74
N THR A 440 -17.68 3.72 2.49
CA THR A 440 -16.47 4.33 1.91
C THR A 440 -15.36 3.31 1.63
N GLU A 441 -15.45 2.10 2.19
CA GLU A 441 -14.48 1.02 1.98
C GLU A 441 -14.24 0.68 0.49
N PRO A 442 -15.26 0.55 -0.38
CA PRO A 442 -15.03 0.35 -1.82
C PRO A 442 -14.19 1.45 -2.47
N ILE A 443 -14.38 2.72 -2.04
CA ILE A 443 -13.67 3.89 -2.57
C ILE A 443 -12.20 3.81 -2.16
N VAL A 444 -11.94 3.56 -0.87
CA VAL A 444 -10.59 3.43 -0.32
C VAL A 444 -9.86 2.21 -0.93
N ASN A 445 -10.57 1.10 -1.16
CA ASN A 445 -10.00 -0.07 -1.82
C ASN A 445 -9.59 0.23 -3.26
N MET A 446 -10.42 0.92 -4.03
CA MET A 446 -10.07 1.35 -5.38
C MET A 446 -8.85 2.28 -5.37
N MET A 447 -8.80 3.25 -4.44
CA MET A 447 -7.64 4.13 -4.27
C MET A 447 -6.37 3.33 -3.97
N GLY A 448 -6.44 2.34 -3.06
CA GLY A 448 -5.31 1.48 -2.71
C GLY A 448 -4.77 0.69 -3.89
N ILE A 449 -5.65 0.15 -4.75
CA ILE A 449 -5.24 -0.52 -6.00
C ILE A 449 -4.66 0.50 -6.98
N ALA A 450 -5.27 1.68 -7.09
CA ALA A 450 -4.84 2.72 -8.02
C ALA A 450 -3.50 3.38 -7.65
N ASP A 451 -3.12 3.34 -6.38
CA ASP A 451 -1.85 3.82 -5.84
C ASP A 451 -0.69 2.81 -6.03
N THR A 452 -0.98 1.60 -6.50
CA THR A 452 0.08 0.64 -6.81
C THR A 452 0.92 1.10 -8.01
N ASN A 453 2.14 0.56 -8.14
CA ASN A 453 3.00 0.84 -9.29
C ASN A 453 2.63 -0.02 -10.51
N GLU A 454 1.45 -0.64 -10.51
CA GLU A 454 1.00 -1.53 -11.58
C GLU A 454 0.39 -0.75 -12.75
N ALA A 455 0.38 -1.39 -13.92
CA ALA A 455 -0.30 -0.86 -15.08
C ALA A 455 -1.82 -1.06 -14.93
N ILE A 456 -2.51 0.01 -14.56
CA ILE A 456 -3.92 -0.03 -14.16
C ILE A 456 -4.84 0.77 -15.08
N LEU A 457 -4.31 1.57 -16.02
CA LEU A 457 -5.10 2.49 -16.86
C LEU A 457 -6.29 1.77 -17.52
N HIS A 458 -6.04 0.57 -18.05
CA HIS A 458 -7.03 -0.26 -18.73
C HIS A 458 -8.09 -0.89 -17.80
N ARG A 459 -7.92 -0.82 -16.48
CA ARG A 459 -8.84 -1.35 -15.45
C ARG A 459 -9.66 -0.25 -14.79
N VAL A 460 -9.26 1.02 -14.89
CA VAL A 460 -9.90 2.13 -14.16
C VAL A 460 -11.39 2.21 -14.44
N TRP A 461 -11.81 2.04 -15.70
CA TRP A 461 -13.23 2.05 -16.08
C TRP A 461 -14.03 0.96 -15.34
N GLU A 462 -13.52 -0.29 -15.35
CA GLU A 462 -14.10 -1.41 -14.60
C GLU A 462 -14.16 -1.10 -13.09
N MET A 463 -13.03 -0.68 -12.54
CA MET A 463 -12.91 -0.43 -11.11
C MET A 463 -13.88 0.64 -10.64
N TRP A 464 -14.07 1.70 -11.44
CA TRP A 464 -14.89 2.84 -11.05
C TRP A 464 -16.35 2.48 -10.85
N GLY A 465 -17.02 1.88 -11.84
CA GLY A 465 -18.43 1.58 -11.59
C GLY A 465 -18.66 0.29 -10.79
N LEU A 466 -17.70 -0.64 -10.67
CA LEU A 466 -17.78 -1.68 -9.64
C LEU A 466 -17.80 -1.03 -8.25
N MET A 467 -16.95 -0.02 -8.02
CA MET A 467 -16.99 0.78 -6.81
C MET A 467 -18.35 1.46 -6.64
N LEU A 468 -18.93 2.09 -7.68
CA LEU A 468 -20.27 2.71 -7.59
C LEU A 468 -21.36 1.71 -7.18
N VAL A 469 -21.37 0.51 -7.78
CA VAL A 469 -22.33 -0.56 -7.44
C VAL A 469 -22.14 -1.04 -6.00
N GLN A 470 -20.89 -1.22 -5.57
CA GLN A 470 -20.59 -1.65 -4.20
C GLN A 470 -21.03 -0.59 -3.17
N VAL A 471 -20.72 0.68 -3.42
CA VAL A 471 -21.17 1.81 -2.58
C VAL A 471 -22.70 1.83 -2.49
N GLN A 472 -23.39 1.74 -3.63
CA GLN A 472 -24.86 1.70 -3.66
C GLN A 472 -25.41 0.51 -2.86
N SER A 473 -24.85 -0.69 -3.05
CA SER A 473 -25.30 -1.91 -2.37
C SER A 473 -25.18 -1.78 -0.84
N VAL A 474 -24.07 -1.23 -0.34
CA VAL A 474 -23.85 -1.02 1.10
C VAL A 474 -24.85 -0.01 1.66
N ILE A 475 -25.05 1.11 0.96
CA ILE A 475 -26.01 2.16 1.38
C ILE A 475 -27.43 1.60 1.46
N PHE A 476 -27.89 0.92 0.41
CA PHE A 476 -29.24 0.35 0.37
C PHE A 476 -29.46 -0.71 1.45
N LYS A 477 -28.46 -1.57 1.68
CA LYS A 477 -28.50 -2.57 2.76
C LYS A 477 -28.65 -1.92 4.12
N ASN A 478 -27.93 -0.83 4.40
CA ASN A 478 -28.02 -0.13 5.68
C ASN A 478 -29.36 0.62 5.85
N GLU A 479 -29.87 1.21 4.76
CA GLU A 479 -31.19 1.86 4.74
C GLU A 479 -32.37 0.87 4.74
N LYS A 480 -32.10 -0.44 4.63
CA LYS A 480 -33.10 -1.51 4.48
C LYS A 480 -34.02 -1.29 3.27
N LYS A 481 -33.42 -0.85 2.16
CA LYS A 481 -34.08 -0.55 0.89
C LYS A 481 -33.73 -1.57 -0.18
N ASP A 482 -34.66 -1.83 -1.09
CA ASP A 482 -34.43 -2.66 -2.27
C ASP A 482 -33.78 -1.86 -3.40
N THR A 483 -32.66 -2.33 -3.92
CA THR A 483 -31.86 -1.64 -4.96
C THR A 483 -32.61 -1.45 -6.29
N LEU A 484 -33.66 -2.23 -6.55
CA LEU A 484 -34.43 -2.19 -7.79
C LEU A 484 -35.67 -1.30 -7.72
N VAL A 485 -36.21 -1.08 -6.52
CA VAL A 485 -37.54 -0.47 -6.33
C VAL A 485 -37.44 0.86 -5.57
N ASP A 486 -36.56 0.92 -4.58
CA ASP A 486 -36.50 2.05 -3.67
C ASP A 486 -35.52 3.13 -4.16
N ASN A 487 -35.81 4.37 -3.77
CA ASN A 487 -34.91 5.50 -4.01
C ASN A 487 -34.26 5.94 -2.69
N SER A 488 -32.97 6.27 -2.74
CA SER A 488 -32.25 6.83 -1.60
C SER A 488 -31.66 8.18 -1.97
N GLU A 489 -32.14 9.24 -1.32
CA GLU A 489 -31.58 10.59 -1.48
C GLU A 489 -30.10 10.64 -1.04
N PHE A 490 -29.73 9.89 0.00
CA PHE A 490 -28.35 9.78 0.46
C PHE A 490 -27.47 9.06 -0.57
N CYS A 491 -27.93 7.93 -1.10
CA CYS A 491 -27.21 7.24 -2.16
C CYS A 491 -27.04 8.13 -3.39
N ASN A 492 -28.08 8.84 -3.81
CA ASN A 492 -28.01 9.75 -4.95
C ASN A 492 -27.04 10.92 -4.68
N ALA A 493 -27.03 11.47 -3.46
CA ALA A 493 -26.07 12.50 -3.07
C ALA A 493 -24.63 11.99 -3.19
N VAL A 494 -24.31 10.84 -2.58
CA VAL A 494 -22.98 10.22 -2.64
C VAL A 494 -22.57 9.87 -4.08
N LEU A 495 -23.44 9.19 -4.83
CA LEU A 495 -23.15 8.80 -6.21
C LEU A 495 -23.01 10.03 -7.11
N SER A 496 -23.79 11.09 -6.91
CA SER A 496 -23.66 12.32 -7.71
C SER A 496 -22.28 12.96 -7.55
N VAL A 497 -21.72 13.01 -6.34
CA VAL A 497 -20.34 13.46 -6.11
C VAL A 497 -19.34 12.57 -6.85
N LEU A 498 -19.50 11.25 -6.81
CA LEU A 498 -18.59 10.34 -7.50
C LEU A 498 -18.69 10.44 -9.02
N VAL A 499 -19.90 10.64 -9.58
CA VAL A 499 -20.11 10.81 -11.02
C VAL A 499 -19.53 12.14 -11.51
N GLU A 500 -19.74 13.25 -10.78
CA GLU A 500 -19.12 14.55 -11.10
C GLU A 500 -17.58 14.47 -11.16
N ARG A 501 -16.98 13.58 -10.36
CA ARG A 501 -15.53 13.31 -10.36
C ARG A 501 -15.14 12.37 -11.51
N TRP A 502 -15.98 11.39 -11.85
CA TRP A 502 -15.78 10.52 -13.00
C TRP A 502 -15.73 11.30 -14.31
N ASP A 503 -16.62 12.28 -14.50
CA ASP A 503 -16.70 13.10 -15.72
C ASP A 503 -15.37 13.80 -16.04
N LYS A 504 -14.52 14.04 -15.02
CA LYS A 504 -13.18 14.60 -15.19
C LYS A 504 -12.14 13.55 -15.59
N ASN A 505 -12.30 12.30 -15.15
CA ASN A 505 -11.39 11.18 -15.39
C ASN A 505 -11.71 10.36 -16.65
N ASP A 506 -12.91 10.52 -17.20
CA ASP A 506 -13.42 9.74 -18.33
C ASP A 506 -12.80 10.17 -19.67
N THR A 507 -11.50 9.92 -19.79
CA THR A 507 -10.68 10.33 -20.93
C THR A 507 -10.76 9.33 -22.09
N ALA A 508 -10.59 9.84 -23.31
CA ALA A 508 -10.57 9.02 -24.51
C ALA A 508 -9.43 7.96 -24.50
N LEU A 509 -8.29 8.29 -23.86
CA LEU A 509 -7.16 7.36 -23.68
C LEU A 509 -7.55 6.19 -22.78
N LEU A 510 -8.23 6.46 -21.67
CA LEU A 510 -8.72 5.44 -20.74
C LEU A 510 -9.72 4.50 -21.43
N CYS A 511 -10.69 5.04 -22.19
CA CYS A 511 -11.64 4.20 -22.95
C CYS A 511 -10.95 3.34 -24.01
N LEU A 512 -9.90 3.86 -24.68
CA LEU A 512 -9.11 3.10 -25.62
C LEU A 512 -8.32 1.99 -24.92
N ALA A 513 -7.67 2.28 -23.79
CA ALA A 513 -6.95 1.28 -23.00
C ALA A 513 -7.88 0.17 -22.48
N TYR A 514 -9.07 0.54 -21.97
CA TYR A 514 -10.13 -0.40 -21.59
C TYR A 514 -10.58 -1.26 -22.77
N SER A 515 -10.80 -0.66 -23.94
CA SER A 515 -11.17 -1.38 -25.17
C SER A 515 -10.11 -2.38 -25.64
N LEU A 516 -8.85 -2.26 -25.23
CA LEU A 516 -7.78 -3.17 -25.64
C LEU A 516 -7.56 -4.32 -24.66
N ASN A 517 -8.27 -4.35 -23.53
CA ASN A 517 -8.15 -5.45 -22.58
C ASN A 517 -8.99 -6.67 -23.05
N PRO A 518 -8.37 -7.82 -23.37
CA PRO A 518 -9.07 -9.01 -23.87
C PRO A 518 -10.14 -9.55 -22.90
N LYS A 519 -9.95 -9.36 -21.60
CA LYS A 519 -10.88 -9.79 -20.54
C LYS A 519 -12.31 -9.35 -20.82
N TYR A 520 -12.51 -8.14 -21.32
CA TYR A 520 -13.85 -7.57 -21.54
C TYR A 520 -14.57 -8.12 -22.77
N TYR A 521 -13.94 -9.04 -23.49
CA TYR A 521 -14.50 -9.80 -24.60
C TYR A 521 -14.58 -11.31 -24.29
N SER A 522 -14.26 -11.69 -23.06
CA SER A 522 -14.37 -13.07 -22.60
C SER A 522 -15.82 -13.45 -22.35
N HIS A 523 -16.13 -14.72 -22.52
CA HIS A 523 -17.46 -15.23 -22.22
C HIS A 523 -17.80 -15.17 -20.72
N THR A 524 -16.79 -15.27 -19.84
CA THR A 524 -16.95 -15.09 -18.38
C THR A 524 -17.40 -13.68 -18.05
N TRP A 525 -16.73 -12.67 -18.61
CA TRP A 525 -17.09 -11.26 -18.42
C TRP A 525 -18.49 -10.93 -18.95
N LEU A 526 -18.81 -11.33 -20.19
CA LEU A 526 -20.08 -10.98 -20.85
C LEU A 526 -21.31 -11.67 -20.24
N LYS A 527 -21.10 -12.77 -19.52
CA LYS A 527 -22.13 -13.40 -18.67
C LYS A 527 -22.24 -12.75 -17.30
N GLY A 528 -21.27 -11.95 -16.91
CA GLY A 528 -21.29 -11.19 -15.68
C GLY A 528 -22.36 -10.11 -15.69
N GLU A 529 -22.74 -9.70 -14.48
CA GLU A 529 -23.64 -8.58 -14.23
C GLU A 529 -22.90 -7.52 -13.43
N TRP A 530 -23.16 -6.27 -13.78
CA TRP A 530 -22.68 -5.09 -13.09
C TRP A 530 -23.86 -4.38 -12.45
N GLY A 531 -24.08 -4.65 -11.16
CA GLY A 531 -25.29 -4.19 -10.47
C GLY A 531 -26.53 -4.77 -11.15
N THR A 532 -27.27 -3.92 -11.89
CA THR A 532 -28.50 -4.30 -12.61
C THR A 532 -28.33 -4.43 -14.12
N ARG A 533 -27.12 -4.16 -14.65
CA ARG A 533 -26.84 -4.18 -16.09
C ARG A 533 -25.99 -5.38 -16.46
N GLN A 534 -26.28 -5.99 -17.61
CA GLN A 534 -25.41 -7.01 -18.18
C GLN A 534 -24.09 -6.36 -18.63
N CYS A 535 -22.97 -7.04 -18.42
CA CYS A 535 -21.69 -6.60 -18.94
C CYS A 535 -21.71 -6.55 -20.47
N LEU A 536 -21.40 -5.39 -21.04
CA LEU A 536 -21.27 -5.19 -22.49
C LEU A 536 -19.81 -5.24 -22.91
N ALA A 537 -19.56 -5.77 -24.10
CA ALA A 537 -18.24 -5.67 -24.69
C ALA A 537 -17.93 -4.20 -25.04
N PRO A 538 -16.68 -3.71 -24.92
CA PRO A 538 -16.34 -2.30 -25.16
C PRO A 538 -16.69 -1.77 -26.57
N HIS A 539 -16.86 -2.66 -27.55
CA HIS A 539 -17.24 -2.31 -28.91
C HIS A 539 -18.76 -2.21 -29.12
N GLN A 540 -19.56 -2.68 -28.17
CA GLN A 540 -21.02 -2.61 -28.17
C GLN A 540 -21.54 -1.46 -27.32
N ASP A 541 -20.72 -0.96 -26.39
CA ASP A 541 -21.00 0.27 -25.67
C ASP A 541 -20.73 1.49 -26.57
N GLN A 542 -21.77 2.31 -26.75
CA GLN A 542 -21.72 3.47 -27.65
C GLN A 542 -20.76 4.55 -27.15
N GLU A 543 -20.78 4.84 -25.85
CA GLU A 543 -19.95 5.89 -25.25
C GLU A 543 -18.47 5.54 -25.34
N ILE A 544 -18.13 4.30 -24.97
CA ILE A 544 -16.75 3.79 -25.07
C ILE A 544 -16.30 3.76 -26.52
N SER A 545 -17.20 3.39 -27.45
CA SER A 545 -16.88 3.33 -28.87
C SER A 545 -16.60 4.70 -29.48
N ASP A 546 -17.38 5.72 -29.15
CA ASP A 546 -17.19 7.09 -29.64
C ASP A 546 -15.87 7.67 -29.12
N LYS A 547 -15.58 7.51 -27.82
CA LYS A 547 -14.32 7.94 -27.21
C LYS A 547 -13.11 7.20 -27.78
N ARG A 548 -13.22 5.89 -28.02
CA ARG A 548 -12.18 5.10 -28.70
C ARG A 548 -11.88 5.64 -30.10
N ILE A 549 -12.92 5.92 -30.89
CA ILE A 549 -12.76 6.45 -32.26
C ILE A 549 -12.10 7.83 -32.21
N LEU A 550 -12.50 8.69 -31.27
CA LEU A 550 -11.89 10.01 -31.06
C LEU A 550 -10.40 9.88 -30.70
N CYS A 551 -10.04 8.96 -29.80
CA CYS A 551 -8.66 8.71 -29.42
C CYS A 551 -7.82 8.20 -30.61
N LEU A 552 -8.34 7.23 -31.38
CA LEU A 552 -7.66 6.70 -32.56
C LEU A 552 -7.44 7.77 -33.64
N ARG A 553 -8.41 8.65 -33.87
CA ARG A 553 -8.25 9.78 -34.81
C ARG A 553 -7.13 10.73 -34.37
N ARG A 554 -6.99 10.96 -33.06
CA ARG A 554 -5.92 11.79 -32.50
C ARG A 554 -4.53 11.14 -32.58
N LEU A 555 -4.46 9.81 -32.46
CA LEU A 555 -3.20 9.06 -32.53
C LEU A 555 -2.71 8.81 -33.97
N TYR A 556 -3.64 8.73 -34.94
CA TYR A 556 -3.36 8.35 -36.31
C TYR A 556 -3.91 9.38 -37.30
N ASP A 557 -3.15 10.45 -37.54
CA ASP A 557 -3.49 11.48 -38.51
C ASP A 557 -3.53 10.95 -39.96
N ASN A 558 -2.79 9.88 -40.25
CA ASN A 558 -2.79 9.25 -41.57
C ASN A 558 -4.06 8.41 -41.77
N PRO A 559 -4.94 8.76 -42.74
CA PRO A 559 -6.21 8.05 -42.96
C PRO A 559 -6.04 6.56 -43.30
N TYR A 560 -4.92 6.19 -43.94
CA TYR A 560 -4.62 4.79 -44.25
C TYR A 560 -4.33 3.98 -42.98
N LEU A 561 -3.48 4.50 -42.10
CA LEU A 561 -3.14 3.86 -40.83
C LEU A 561 -4.36 3.80 -39.91
N LEU A 562 -5.15 4.87 -39.85
CA LEU A 562 -6.40 4.91 -39.09
C LEU A 562 -7.38 3.82 -39.54
N ARG A 563 -7.57 3.67 -40.86
CA ARG A 563 -8.44 2.61 -41.40
C ARG A 563 -7.88 1.22 -41.12
N GLN A 564 -6.57 1.04 -41.21
CA GLN A 564 -5.92 -0.23 -40.93
C GLN A 564 -6.10 -0.62 -39.46
N ILE A 565 -5.82 0.28 -38.51
CA ILE A 565 -5.97 -0.04 -37.08
C ILE A 565 -7.42 -0.26 -36.69
N GLN A 566 -8.38 0.45 -37.29
CA GLN A 566 -9.81 0.19 -37.09
C GLN A 566 -10.22 -1.21 -37.58
N ASN A 567 -9.68 -1.66 -38.72
CA ASN A 567 -9.91 -3.01 -39.22
C ASN A 567 -9.28 -4.08 -38.30
N GLU A 568 -8.03 -3.85 -37.86
CA GLU A 568 -7.37 -4.72 -36.88
C GLU A 568 -8.16 -4.81 -35.57
N PHE A 569 -8.66 -3.67 -35.06
CA PHE A 569 -9.51 -3.63 -33.87
C PHE A 569 -10.82 -4.40 -34.08
N GLY A 570 -11.45 -4.26 -35.26
CA GLY A 570 -12.63 -5.02 -35.63
C GLY A 570 -12.40 -6.53 -35.51
N LYS A 571 -11.30 -7.04 -36.07
CA LYS A 571 -10.93 -8.47 -35.98
C LYS A 571 -10.77 -8.95 -34.53
N PHE A 572 -10.09 -8.16 -33.70
CA PHE A 572 -9.92 -8.45 -32.27
C PHE A 572 -11.27 -8.50 -31.55
N ALA A 573 -12.06 -7.44 -31.70
CA ALA A 573 -13.33 -7.27 -31.01
C ALA A 573 -14.35 -8.36 -31.35
N THR A 574 -14.39 -8.81 -32.61
CA THR A 574 -15.28 -9.88 -33.06
C THR A 574 -14.70 -11.29 -32.87
N GLY A 575 -13.45 -11.42 -32.41
CA GLY A 575 -12.77 -12.71 -32.32
C GLY A 575 -12.59 -13.39 -33.68
N SER A 576 -12.45 -12.60 -34.74
CA SER A 576 -12.19 -13.10 -36.10
C SER A 576 -10.69 -13.31 -36.33
N ALA A 577 -10.33 -14.09 -37.35
CA ALA A 577 -8.93 -14.33 -37.71
C ALA A 577 -8.10 -13.02 -37.72
N PRO A 578 -6.98 -12.95 -36.97
CA PRO A 578 -6.21 -14.08 -36.41
C PRO A 578 -6.62 -14.56 -35.00
N PHE A 579 -7.68 -14.01 -34.40
CA PHE A 579 -8.07 -14.26 -32.99
C PHE A 579 -9.15 -15.33 -32.80
N ASP A 580 -9.49 -16.06 -33.85
CA ASP A 580 -10.53 -17.10 -33.89
C ASP A 580 -10.08 -18.45 -33.30
N GLN A 581 -8.82 -18.55 -32.89
CA GLN A 581 -8.25 -19.71 -32.22
C GLN A 581 -8.90 -19.94 -30.85
N MET A 582 -9.17 -21.20 -30.49
CA MET A 582 -9.84 -21.54 -29.25
C MET A 582 -9.05 -21.07 -28.02
N GLU A 583 -7.73 -21.23 -28.07
CA GLU A 583 -6.81 -20.81 -27.00
C GLU A 583 -6.85 -19.29 -26.80
N ALA A 584 -6.86 -18.52 -27.89
CA ALA A 584 -6.94 -17.06 -27.83
C ALA A 584 -8.24 -16.59 -27.16
N LEU A 585 -9.37 -17.26 -27.44
CA LEU A 585 -10.68 -16.94 -26.87
C LEU A 585 -10.82 -17.37 -25.41
N GLN A 586 -10.29 -18.54 -25.04
CA GLN A 586 -10.37 -19.06 -23.67
C GLN A 586 -9.49 -18.26 -22.70
N LEU A 587 -8.26 -17.93 -23.12
CA LEU A 587 -7.29 -17.28 -22.25
C LEU A 587 -7.52 -15.77 -22.04
N ARG A 588 -8.60 -15.19 -22.59
CA ARG A 588 -8.87 -13.74 -22.51
C ARG A 588 -8.93 -13.19 -21.08
N ASP A 589 -9.38 -13.99 -20.12
CA ASP A 589 -9.55 -13.62 -18.70
C ASP A 589 -8.54 -14.35 -17.78
N ASP A 590 -7.82 -15.35 -18.31
CA ASP A 590 -6.94 -16.22 -17.52
C ASP A 590 -5.48 -15.72 -17.45
N ILE A 591 -5.03 -14.96 -18.45
CA ILE A 591 -3.67 -14.42 -18.50
C ILE A 591 -3.68 -12.90 -18.53
N ASP A 592 -2.57 -12.28 -18.13
CA ASP A 592 -2.47 -10.83 -18.14
C ASP A 592 -2.60 -10.27 -19.58
N PRO A 593 -3.23 -9.09 -19.76
CA PRO A 593 -3.51 -8.54 -21.08
C PRO A 593 -2.25 -8.38 -21.96
N ILE A 594 -1.11 -8.05 -21.36
CA ILE A 594 0.15 -7.82 -22.07
C ILE A 594 0.67 -9.14 -22.65
N SER A 595 0.70 -10.20 -21.85
CA SER A 595 1.04 -11.56 -22.31
C SER A 595 0.07 -12.07 -23.36
N TRP A 596 -1.23 -11.77 -23.25
CA TRP A 596 -2.22 -12.14 -24.26
C TRP A 596 -1.90 -11.48 -25.62
N TRP A 597 -1.65 -10.17 -25.63
CA TRP A 597 -1.27 -9.46 -26.84
C TRP A 597 0.08 -9.93 -27.40
N ALA A 598 1.03 -10.30 -26.55
CA ALA A 598 2.30 -10.86 -27.01
C ALA A 598 2.12 -12.22 -27.73
N ASN A 599 1.23 -13.08 -27.22
CA ASN A 599 0.98 -14.42 -27.78
C ASN A 599 0.12 -14.39 -29.04
N PHE A 600 -0.96 -13.59 -29.05
CA PHE A 600 -2.00 -13.67 -30.09
C PHE A 600 -2.08 -12.46 -31.02
N GLY A 601 -1.41 -11.35 -30.68
CA GLY A 601 -1.50 -10.08 -31.42
C GLY A 601 -0.70 -10.01 -32.73
N SER A 602 0.11 -11.02 -33.06
CA SER A 602 1.07 -10.96 -34.18
C SER A 602 0.43 -10.72 -35.56
N GLY A 603 -0.82 -11.15 -35.77
CA GLY A 603 -1.56 -10.91 -37.01
C GLY A 603 -2.22 -9.53 -37.11
N THR A 604 -2.08 -8.68 -36.09
CA THR A 604 -2.53 -7.29 -36.05
C THR A 604 -1.41 -6.39 -35.47
N PRO A 605 -0.34 -6.14 -36.23
CA PRO A 605 0.86 -5.51 -35.68
C PRO A 605 0.66 -4.06 -35.22
N LEU A 606 -0.21 -3.28 -35.88
CA LEU A 606 -0.48 -1.91 -35.44
C LEU A 606 -1.23 -1.92 -34.11
N LEU A 607 -2.27 -2.74 -34.01
CA LEU A 607 -3.07 -2.85 -32.80
C LEU A 607 -2.29 -3.47 -31.64
N GLN A 608 -1.47 -4.49 -31.90
CA GLN A 608 -0.60 -5.11 -30.91
C GLN A 608 0.37 -4.09 -30.33
N SER A 609 1.03 -3.30 -31.19
CA SER A 609 1.95 -2.25 -30.72
C SER A 609 1.26 -1.21 -29.85
N LEU A 610 0.04 -0.81 -30.21
CA LEU A 610 -0.77 0.12 -29.42
C LEU A 610 -1.22 -0.50 -28.08
N ALA A 611 -1.65 -1.76 -28.09
CA ALA A 611 -2.11 -2.46 -26.90
C ALA A 611 -0.97 -2.63 -25.87
N LEU A 612 0.20 -3.10 -26.30
CA LEU A 612 1.37 -3.22 -25.41
C LEU A 612 1.77 -1.85 -24.82
N ARG A 613 1.60 -0.79 -25.61
CA ARG A 613 1.87 0.58 -25.17
C ARG A 613 0.85 1.11 -24.17
N LEU A 614 -0.45 0.88 -24.36
CA LEU A 614 -1.48 1.42 -23.45
C LEU A 614 -1.74 0.56 -22.21
N LEU A 615 -1.66 -0.76 -22.35
CA LEU A 615 -1.90 -1.69 -21.24
C LEU A 615 -0.79 -1.67 -20.19
N SER A 616 0.35 -1.06 -20.49
CA SER A 616 1.49 -0.88 -19.60
C SER A 616 1.50 0.44 -18.82
N GLN A 617 0.45 1.27 -18.96
CA GLN A 617 0.44 2.59 -18.37
C GLN A 617 -0.21 2.64 -16.97
N PRO A 618 0.35 3.45 -16.04
CA PRO A 618 -0.28 3.76 -14.76
C PRO A 618 -1.47 4.73 -14.94
N ALA A 619 -2.20 4.98 -13.86
CA ALA A 619 -3.30 5.96 -13.82
C ALA A 619 -3.21 6.96 -12.65
N SER A 620 -2.11 6.97 -11.90
CA SER A 620 -1.95 7.82 -10.72
C SER A 620 -0.55 8.41 -10.60
N SER A 621 -0.45 9.71 -10.27
CA SER A 621 0.79 10.42 -9.93
C SER A 621 1.21 10.26 -8.47
N SER A 622 0.41 9.60 -7.63
CA SER A 622 0.64 9.47 -6.20
C SER A 622 1.97 8.80 -5.79
N CYS A 623 2.60 8.05 -6.70
CA CYS A 623 3.94 7.51 -6.47
C CYS A 623 5.03 8.60 -6.38
N CYS A 624 4.80 9.79 -6.94
CA CYS A 624 5.68 10.96 -6.84
C CYS A 624 5.76 11.51 -5.41
N GLY A 625 4.63 11.58 -4.71
CA GLY A 625 4.56 12.12 -3.35
C GLY A 625 5.31 11.32 -2.28
N ARG A 626 5.56 10.02 -2.53
CA ARG A 626 6.30 9.15 -1.59
C ARG A 626 7.75 9.59 -1.33
N ASN A 627 8.30 10.49 -2.15
CA ASN A 627 9.67 10.95 -2.00
C ASN A 627 9.80 12.21 -1.11
N TRP A 628 8.72 12.91 -0.77
CA TRP A 628 8.79 14.27 -0.19
C TRP A 628 9.37 14.37 1.20
N LYS A 629 9.07 13.42 2.11
CA LYS A 629 9.74 13.37 3.42
C LYS A 629 11.24 13.23 3.28
N THR A 630 11.68 12.45 2.29
CA THR A 630 13.09 12.30 1.97
C THR A 630 13.67 13.60 1.37
N TYR A 631 12.93 14.29 0.50
CA TYR A 631 13.33 15.60 -0.02
C TYR A 631 13.51 16.61 1.10
N SER A 632 12.49 16.78 1.95
CA SER A 632 12.52 17.65 3.11
C SER A 632 13.70 17.29 4.02
N MET A 633 13.95 16.00 4.29
CA MET A 633 15.11 15.56 5.06
C MET A 633 16.45 15.90 4.38
N ILE A 634 16.61 15.66 3.08
CA ILE A 634 17.86 15.92 2.35
C ILE A 634 18.12 17.43 2.22
N TYR A 635 17.08 18.23 2.01
CA TYR A 635 17.16 19.69 1.90
C TYR A 635 17.33 20.38 3.26
N ASN A 636 16.55 20.01 4.28
CA ASN A 636 16.62 20.61 5.60
C ASN A 636 17.93 20.29 6.33
N ILE A 637 18.53 19.12 6.07
CA ILE A 637 19.77 18.73 6.77
C ILE A 637 21.02 19.42 6.15
N LYS A 638 21.01 19.92 4.90
CA LYS A 638 22.30 20.21 4.21
C LYS A 638 22.50 21.47 3.36
N SER A 639 21.55 22.36 3.05
CA SER A 639 21.93 23.66 2.43
C SER A 639 20.83 24.72 2.39
N LYS A 640 21.24 26.00 2.49
CA LYS A 640 20.40 27.19 2.21
C LYS A 640 20.11 27.41 0.71
N SER A 641 20.43 26.45 -0.17
CA SER A 641 20.19 26.52 -1.63
C SER A 641 20.38 25.15 -2.30
N PRO A 642 19.61 24.80 -3.35
CA PRO A 642 19.91 23.67 -4.24
C PRO A 642 21.33 23.78 -4.81
N SER A 643 22.16 22.76 -4.61
CA SER A 643 23.39 22.60 -5.38
C SER A 643 23.21 21.41 -6.34
N ALA A 644 23.93 21.38 -7.46
CA ALA A 644 23.93 20.20 -8.35
C ALA A 644 24.21 18.88 -7.59
N ARG A 645 24.95 18.96 -6.47
CA ARG A 645 25.20 17.81 -5.59
C ARG A 645 23.94 17.35 -4.82
N SER A 646 23.11 18.26 -4.32
CA SER A 646 21.89 17.87 -3.61
C SER A 646 20.91 17.20 -4.57
N GLU A 647 20.84 17.66 -5.81
CA GLU A 647 20.07 17.00 -6.88
C GLU A 647 20.61 15.59 -7.18
N ASP A 648 21.93 15.42 -7.26
CA ASP A 648 22.55 14.10 -7.45
C ASP A 648 22.25 13.13 -6.29
N VAL A 649 22.34 13.61 -5.04
CA VAL A 649 22.02 12.81 -3.85
C VAL A 649 20.56 12.36 -3.88
N VAL A 650 19.65 13.29 -4.16
CA VAL A 650 18.23 13.00 -4.33
C VAL A 650 18.02 11.97 -5.44
N TYR A 651 18.64 12.17 -6.60
CA TYR A 651 18.47 11.29 -7.75
C TYR A 651 18.92 9.87 -7.43
N VAL A 652 20.09 9.72 -6.83
CA VAL A 652 20.65 8.43 -6.41
C VAL A 652 19.77 7.80 -5.34
N HIS A 653 19.37 8.57 -4.33
CA HIS A 653 18.54 8.10 -3.24
C HIS A 653 17.19 7.56 -3.72
N SER A 654 16.46 8.36 -4.50
CA SER A 654 15.14 8.02 -5.01
C SER A 654 15.22 6.80 -5.92
N ASN A 655 16.14 6.78 -6.89
CA ASN A 655 16.25 5.65 -7.82
C ASN A 655 16.71 4.35 -7.13
N LEU A 656 17.59 4.39 -6.13
CA LEU A 656 17.94 3.20 -5.35
C LEU A 656 16.70 2.59 -4.68
N ARG A 657 15.91 3.40 -3.98
CA ARG A 657 14.66 2.91 -3.36
C ARG A 657 13.73 2.29 -4.40
N LEU A 658 13.45 3.00 -5.49
CA LEU A 658 12.56 2.52 -6.56
C LEU A 658 13.07 1.21 -7.19
N MET A 659 14.38 1.01 -7.33
CA MET A 659 14.96 -0.24 -7.81
C MET A 659 14.86 -1.37 -6.78
N SER A 660 15.05 -1.08 -5.49
CA SER A 660 14.95 -2.10 -4.43
C SER A 660 13.55 -2.71 -4.33
N ARG A 661 12.51 -1.92 -4.62
CA ARG A 661 11.10 -2.35 -4.65
C ARG A 661 10.78 -3.42 -5.69
N ARG A 662 11.67 -3.65 -6.67
CA ARG A 662 11.50 -4.63 -7.74
C ARG A 662 11.84 -6.05 -7.32
N THR A 663 12.46 -6.21 -6.16
CA THR A 663 12.86 -7.53 -5.64
C THR A 663 11.71 -8.18 -4.88
N GLU A 664 11.56 -9.50 -4.98
CA GLU A 664 10.53 -10.22 -4.21
C GLU A 664 10.74 -10.07 -2.70
N ASP A 665 12.00 -9.90 -2.28
CA ASP A 665 12.40 -9.66 -0.89
C ASP A 665 11.77 -8.38 -0.31
N TYR A 666 11.44 -7.40 -1.15
CA TYR A 666 10.75 -6.18 -0.73
C TYR A 666 9.32 -6.44 -0.22
N SER A 667 8.64 -7.48 -0.71
CA SER A 667 7.26 -7.77 -0.33
C SER A 667 7.18 -8.93 0.67
N LYS A 668 8.09 -9.90 0.58
CA LYS A 668 7.99 -11.18 1.30
C LYS A 668 9.26 -11.56 2.07
N GLY A 669 10.36 -10.83 1.90
CA GLY A 669 11.66 -11.20 2.43
C GLY A 669 12.10 -10.41 3.68
N ALA A 670 13.38 -10.52 4.01
CA ALA A 670 13.98 -9.86 5.17
C ALA A 670 14.05 -8.32 5.06
N THR A 671 13.85 -7.79 3.86
CA THR A 671 13.84 -6.35 3.55
C THR A 671 12.44 -5.84 3.29
N LYS A 672 11.42 -6.53 3.81
CA LYS A 672 10.03 -6.21 3.55
C LYS A 672 9.71 -4.76 3.92
N PHE A 673 9.24 -3.98 2.95
CA PHE A 673 8.83 -2.58 3.13
C PHE A 673 9.87 -1.71 3.87
N TRP A 674 11.16 -1.98 3.67
CA TRP A 674 12.24 -1.34 4.45
C TRP A 674 12.33 0.18 4.26
N ASP A 675 11.88 0.71 3.13
CA ASP A 675 11.92 2.14 2.80
C ASP A 675 10.62 2.86 3.15
N ILE A 676 9.57 2.12 3.49
CA ILE A 676 8.36 2.62 4.13
C ILE A 676 8.69 2.74 5.61
N VAL A 677 8.97 3.97 6.01
CA VAL A 677 9.23 4.32 7.40
C VAL A 677 7.93 4.09 8.17
N GLY A 678 7.95 3.15 9.13
CA GLY A 678 6.93 3.10 10.19
C GLY A 678 6.87 4.47 10.85
N GLU A 679 5.66 4.94 11.14
CA GLU A 679 5.26 6.31 11.49
C GLU A 679 5.98 6.94 12.72
N ASP A 680 7.30 7.03 12.74
CA ASP A 680 8.07 7.65 13.82
C ASP A 680 9.19 8.53 13.24
N SER A 681 8.79 9.75 12.87
CA SER A 681 9.61 10.95 13.01
C SER A 681 8.68 12.16 12.84
N ASP A 682 7.87 12.41 13.86
CA ASP A 682 7.33 13.75 14.12
C ASP A 682 8.53 14.64 14.44
N LEU A 683 9.03 15.39 13.45
CA LEU A 683 10.02 16.46 13.66
C LEU A 683 9.54 17.73 12.96
N GLU A 684 8.51 18.34 13.54
CA GLU A 684 8.36 19.79 13.53
C GLU A 684 8.36 20.27 14.99
N GLY A 685 9.49 20.84 15.42
CA GLY A 685 9.57 21.62 16.66
C GLY A 685 10.51 21.07 17.76
N GLN A 686 11.73 21.62 17.78
CA GLN A 686 12.74 21.62 18.85
C GLN A 686 13.77 20.46 18.94
N PRO A 687 15.06 20.78 19.15
CA PRO A 687 16.15 19.81 19.16
C PRO A 687 16.57 19.46 20.58
N GLU A 688 15.88 18.52 21.26
CA GLU A 688 16.46 17.92 22.47
C GLU A 688 15.74 16.61 22.86
N LEU A 689 16.47 15.50 22.68
CA LEU A 689 16.34 14.20 23.35
C LEU A 689 15.06 13.36 23.16
N ASP A 690 14.99 12.64 22.04
CA ASP A 690 14.12 11.46 21.88
C ASP A 690 14.86 10.16 22.20
N LEU A 691 14.37 9.42 23.20
CA LEU A 691 14.80 8.05 23.49
C LEU A 691 13.57 7.18 23.81
N ALA A 692 13.49 6.10 23.02
CA ALA A 692 12.62 4.92 23.15
C ALA A 692 11.14 5.12 22.81
N ASN A 693 10.68 4.42 21.76
CA ASN A 693 9.91 3.19 21.98
C ASN A 693 9.85 2.30 20.74
N LEU A 694 9.95 1.00 21.02
CA LEU A 694 9.70 -0.13 20.14
C LEU A 694 8.20 -0.46 20.22
N SER A 695 7.51 -0.55 19.09
CA SER A 695 6.45 -1.54 18.91
C SER A 695 6.39 -1.92 17.45
N LEU A 696 6.76 -3.18 17.20
CA LEU A 696 6.73 -3.86 15.92
C LEU A 696 5.32 -4.41 15.69
N ASP A 697 4.92 -4.43 14.43
CA ASP A 697 3.73 -5.09 13.84
C ASP A 697 2.49 -4.21 13.65
N ASP A 698 2.42 -3.51 12.51
CA ASP A 698 1.23 -3.59 11.65
C ASP A 698 1.53 -3.13 10.20
N PRO A 699 1.30 -3.96 9.15
CA PRO A 699 1.49 -3.56 7.77
C PRO A 699 0.14 -3.48 7.05
N VAL A 700 -0.76 -2.58 7.44
CA VAL A 700 -1.97 -2.29 6.64
C VAL A 700 -2.36 -0.82 6.79
N LEU A 701 -2.28 -0.09 5.67
CA LEU A 701 -2.58 1.35 5.46
C LEU A 701 -1.39 2.30 5.65
N GLU A 702 -0.72 2.59 4.54
CA GLU A 702 0.27 3.65 4.45
C GLU A 702 -0.40 5.04 4.38
N PRO A 703 0.10 6.02 5.14
CA PRO A 703 -0.41 7.39 5.14
C PRO A 703 0.22 8.24 4.03
N MET A 704 -0.63 8.97 3.31
CA MET A 704 -0.28 9.93 2.25
C MET A 704 -0.37 11.36 2.82
N ILE A 705 0.49 12.31 2.42
CA ILE A 705 0.62 13.67 3.01
C ILE A 705 0.73 14.68 1.86
N PHE A 706 -0.24 15.60 1.72
CA PHE A 706 -0.39 16.65 0.69
C PHE A 706 -1.19 17.88 1.23
N ASP A 707 -0.57 19.05 1.48
CA ASP A 707 -1.26 20.32 1.84
C ASP A 707 -1.73 21.02 0.54
N GLU A 708 -2.99 21.49 0.46
CA GLU A 708 -3.44 22.46 -0.56
C GLU A 708 -4.46 23.45 0.02
N GLU A 709 -4.13 24.75 -0.10
CA GLU A 709 -5.02 25.89 0.12
C GLU A 709 -5.66 26.29 -1.22
N GLU A 710 -7.00 26.28 -1.30
CA GLU A 710 -7.75 26.89 -2.40
C GLU A 710 -8.00 28.37 -2.05
N GLN A 711 -7.40 29.29 -2.82
CA GLN A 711 -7.83 30.69 -2.87
C GLN A 711 -8.90 30.84 -3.95
N ASP A 712 -10.11 31.16 -3.50
CA ASP A 712 -11.29 31.41 -4.31
C ASP A 712 -11.28 32.88 -4.77
N GLU A 713 -10.91 33.14 -6.03
CA GLU A 713 -11.09 34.46 -6.63
C GLU A 713 -12.43 34.52 -7.38
N GLY A 714 -13.38 35.23 -6.76
CA GLY A 714 -14.67 35.55 -7.34
C GLY A 714 -14.53 36.34 -8.64
N ILE A 715 -15.10 35.79 -9.71
CA ILE A 715 -15.21 36.44 -11.01
C ILE A 715 -16.24 37.58 -10.92
N GLU A 716 -15.78 38.83 -10.94
CA GLU A 716 -16.64 39.98 -11.22
C GLU A 716 -17.15 39.92 -12.67
N MET A 717 -18.47 39.83 -12.80
CA MET A 717 -19.20 39.79 -14.05
C MET A 717 -19.21 41.16 -14.74
N LEU A 718 -18.46 41.32 -15.83
CA LEU A 718 -18.66 42.42 -16.78
C LEU A 718 -19.76 42.05 -17.78
N ASN A 719 -20.91 42.72 -17.65
CA ASN A 719 -22.02 42.64 -18.58
C ASN A 719 -21.69 43.28 -19.96
N PRO A 720 -22.28 42.78 -21.06
CA PRO A 720 -21.98 43.22 -22.42
C PRO A 720 -22.83 44.45 -22.81
N ILE A 721 -22.19 45.52 -23.26
CA ILE A 721 -22.90 46.65 -23.91
C ILE A 721 -22.97 46.38 -25.41
N GLY A 722 -24.20 46.29 -25.91
CA GLY A 722 -24.54 46.02 -27.29
C GLY A 722 -24.16 47.16 -28.25
N THR A 723 -23.74 46.74 -29.44
CA THR A 723 -23.61 47.57 -30.64
C THR A 723 -24.98 48.04 -31.11
N SER A 724 -25.26 49.34 -30.97
CA SER A 724 -26.23 50.05 -31.81
C SER A 724 -25.48 50.77 -32.93
N GLY A 725 -25.69 50.35 -34.18
CA GLY A 725 -25.30 51.15 -35.33
C GLY A 725 -26.28 52.28 -35.54
N SER A 726 -25.81 53.54 -35.58
CA SER A 726 -25.62 54.25 -36.85
C SER A 726 -25.58 55.79 -36.71
N PHE A 727 -24.79 56.40 -37.60
CA PHE A 727 -24.80 57.79 -38.08
C PHE A 727 -24.08 58.94 -37.31
N ILE A 728 -22.92 59.31 -37.90
CA ILE A 728 -22.38 60.66 -38.21
C ILE A 728 -22.08 61.65 -37.08
N GLY A 729 -20.83 62.13 -37.07
CA GLY A 729 -20.43 63.45 -36.58
C GLY A 729 -19.00 63.46 -36.04
N GLY A 730 -18.05 64.00 -36.81
CA GLY A 730 -16.66 64.21 -36.38
C GLY A 730 -16.45 65.53 -35.63
N ASP A 731 -15.24 65.61 -35.07
CA ASP A 731 -14.51 66.79 -34.55
C ASP A 731 -15.07 67.36 -33.23
N GLU A 732 -14.33 67.69 -32.18
CA GLU A 732 -12.98 68.28 -31.96
C GLU A 732 -12.77 68.17 -30.41
N GLU A 733 -11.64 67.82 -29.79
CA GLU A 733 -10.42 68.58 -29.44
C GLU A 733 -9.75 67.73 -28.30
N THR A 734 -8.52 67.20 -28.43
CA THR A 734 -7.25 67.68 -27.81
C THR A 734 -7.43 68.31 -26.42
N ASP A 735 -6.79 67.85 -25.34
CA ASP A 735 -5.42 67.33 -25.12
C ASP A 735 -5.36 66.11 -24.17
#